data_AF-A0A1H1P2C3-F1
#
_entry.id   AF-A0A1H1P2C3-F1
#
_cell.length_a   1.000
_cell.length_b   1.000
_cell.length_c   1.000
_cell.angle_alpha   90.00
_cell.angle_beta   90.00
_cell.angle_gamma   90.00
#
_symmetry.space_group_name_H-M   'P 1'
#
loop_
_entity.id
_entity.type
_entity.pdbx_description
1 polymer ?
#
loop_
_entity_poly.entity_id
_entity_poly.type
_entity_poly.pdbx_seq_one_letter_code
_entity_poly.pdbx_strand_id
1 'polypeptide(L)'
;MIRSSAPFTLGLALLLASAPVLPAQAPASVPVESPTDKIARFLHASDPAPEFAVTDAKGATVRLSDYRGKVVIVDVSATWCGPCQAAMPNNDRVYRKYADQGVVLLGVTADDTKAAYDGWIERNAPKYRFTMLFDPAGKEGWKDSVFATQYHITGFPTMFVIGRDGKISEVVGGGGPGEDYRLEYALARMGIKVDLASLPPEPKKDPNAPKSIPAAMKTPAMKSAGMVGMGGPRSSGYVPEKFGSVSAGELITDFTLTGPDGKPVALSSFRGKPVLVHFVSSGMGPQPWFTNAIVGYKDQDFATLVIFSATERADFDSWVAKNPAPGYAVAWDPAGKAWAEGVTNTGFGVGMFPATIVVDAAGKLVSGAIGMGDATGVLIKAMLAKGKVVKLSAEDETAVAKAVAAHDAAAKNQTAGGMPPAKRVGLLGAGAVAPDFVMHDIQGREFHLADFKGKVVILDFWATWCGPCIASMPHTQRIAAQYKDQDVVVVASGTSDTGAKFKEWIPKNQPKYPDLQFYFDPHERGSATFEQRASSVLYHVEGIPTQFVIGRDGKIVATIVGNGGEEDARTEGALTLAGVKVDAVVAAKGREALAASAAEAKAREAELADEAIHPKPAFMVNYGKLKEGEPVGDIPVQDADGRDTTFAAVTKGKTVVFSVWAGANGPSGEALVFAEAWSRKYADQGVMFLGMASYASHEDFEQWRTANAGKFTFPVVWDPAGKSPNPGKPMDELTDAEKKDFQEKSRAFFKKNGPLLFTGGAMAPVPNNTVVDAQGRMLGLYVGAGAGTKDSLANLLLRAGIKLAPEDMPRKVFTAEETKPPAPEAAVAQLKVGAMAPDFTARDLAGGNVKLSDFRGKVVILDFWATWCGPCMASMPHTQEVSAKYKDQGVVVFGNCTSDTRAKFEAWVKAHQAEYPDIVWTHDPAEKKPERVSRNLYGVSGIPTQFIIDRDGKVVDIVIGYLKGEAILDGALAKAGVKVDPALVAKAAEDLKKRG
;
A
#
# COMPACT_ATOMS: atom_id res chain seq x y z
N MET A 1 -10.70 -15.71 -76.66
CA MET A 1 -10.41 -14.53 -77.52
C MET A 1 -11.63 -13.64 -77.54
N ILE A 2 -11.44 -12.33 -77.73
CA ILE A 2 -12.46 -11.27 -77.98
C ILE A 2 -13.09 -10.69 -76.69
N ARG A 3 -12.65 -9.52 -76.19
CA ARG A 3 -12.99 -8.12 -76.53
C ARG A 3 -14.44 -7.69 -76.20
N SER A 4 -14.53 -6.74 -75.26
CA SER A 4 -15.27 -5.46 -75.33
C SER A 4 -16.80 -5.39 -75.17
N SER A 5 -17.17 -4.37 -74.36
CA SER A 5 -18.30 -3.43 -74.44
C SER A 5 -19.70 -3.81 -73.92
N ALA A 6 -20.19 -2.92 -73.03
CA ALA A 6 -21.59 -2.69 -72.60
C ALA A 6 -22.53 -2.38 -73.80
N PRO A 7 -23.89 -2.30 -73.66
CA PRO A 7 -24.59 -1.20 -72.95
C PRO A 7 -26.03 -1.45 -72.39
N PHE A 8 -26.49 -0.48 -71.56
CA PHE A 8 -27.83 0.15 -71.45
C PHE A 8 -29.13 -0.62 -71.12
N THR A 9 -29.89 -0.08 -70.13
CA THR A 9 -31.34 0.22 -70.31
C THR A 9 -31.76 1.50 -69.55
N LEU A 10 -32.41 2.43 -70.28
CA LEU A 10 -33.27 3.56 -69.81
C LEU A 10 -34.48 3.01 -69.01
N GLY A 11 -35.20 3.69 -68.12
CA GLY A 11 -35.44 5.12 -67.89
C GLY A 11 -36.87 5.50 -68.31
N LEU A 12 -37.81 5.73 -67.36
CA LEU A 12 -38.86 6.77 -67.49
C LEU A 12 -39.48 7.13 -66.13
N ALA A 13 -39.63 8.45 -65.93
CA ALA A 13 -40.08 9.15 -64.74
C ALA A 13 -41.60 9.45 -64.75
N LEU A 14 -42.17 9.73 -63.57
CA LEU A 14 -43.29 10.66 -63.44
C LEU A 14 -43.13 11.50 -62.16
N LEU A 15 -43.12 12.83 -62.36
CA LEU A 15 -43.04 13.90 -61.35
C LEU A 15 -44.42 14.21 -60.77
N LEU A 16 -44.51 14.39 -59.45
CA LEU A 16 -45.47 15.31 -58.81
C LEU A 16 -44.73 16.11 -57.74
N ALA A 17 -44.81 17.43 -57.86
CA ALA A 17 -44.11 18.41 -57.05
C ALA A 17 -44.90 18.79 -55.79
N SER A 18 -44.19 18.91 -54.66
CA SER A 18 -44.59 19.69 -53.49
C SER A 18 -43.32 20.26 -52.82
N ALA A 19 -43.46 21.46 -52.25
CA ALA A 19 -42.44 22.47 -51.95
C ALA A 19 -41.15 22.01 -51.22
N PRO A 20 -40.02 22.75 -51.38
CA PRO A 20 -38.77 22.44 -50.71
C PRO A 20 -38.86 22.78 -49.23
N VAL A 21 -38.97 21.76 -48.37
CA VAL A 21 -38.59 21.89 -46.97
C VAL A 21 -37.07 21.76 -46.94
N LEU A 22 -36.38 22.89 -46.74
CA LEU A 22 -34.96 22.89 -46.38
C LEU A 22 -34.81 22.02 -45.12
N PRO A 23 -34.03 20.93 -45.15
CA PRO A 23 -33.57 20.34 -43.90
C PRO A 23 -32.66 21.38 -43.26
N ALA A 24 -33.04 21.81 -42.05
CA ALA A 24 -32.26 22.68 -41.21
C ALA A 24 -30.81 22.18 -41.21
N GLN A 25 -29.90 23.02 -41.70
CA GLN A 25 -28.47 22.84 -41.48
C GLN A 25 -28.32 22.64 -39.98
N ALA A 26 -27.87 21.45 -39.57
CA ALA A 26 -27.32 21.26 -38.24
C ALA A 26 -26.34 22.43 -38.03
N PRO A 27 -26.47 23.21 -36.93
CA PRO A 27 -25.57 24.31 -36.69
C PRO A 27 -24.17 23.74 -36.81
N ALA A 28 -23.39 24.35 -37.72
CA ALA A 28 -22.02 23.97 -38.00
C ALA A 28 -21.36 23.67 -36.65
N SER A 29 -20.88 22.44 -36.49
CA SER A 29 -20.04 22.09 -35.35
C SER A 29 -18.94 23.12 -35.32
N VAL A 30 -19.01 24.07 -34.39
CA VAL A 30 -17.90 24.96 -34.12
C VAL A 30 -16.75 24.01 -33.81
N PRO A 31 -15.65 24.04 -34.58
CA PRO A 31 -14.52 23.20 -34.30
C PRO A 31 -14.09 23.54 -32.87
N VAL A 32 -14.25 22.59 -31.96
CA VAL A 32 -13.56 22.68 -30.68
C VAL A 32 -12.12 22.39 -31.03
N GLU A 33 -11.33 23.45 -31.16
CA GLU A 33 -9.88 23.33 -31.25
C GLU A 33 -9.42 22.41 -30.12
N SER A 34 -8.77 21.31 -30.51
CA SER A 34 -7.93 20.57 -29.59
C SER A 34 -6.88 21.56 -29.07
N PRO A 35 -6.74 21.78 -27.76
CA PRO A 35 -5.66 22.62 -27.26
C PRO A 35 -4.35 21.85 -27.40
N THR A 36 -3.75 21.92 -28.60
CA THR A 36 -2.45 21.32 -28.91
C THR A 36 -1.27 22.12 -28.37
N ASP A 37 -1.47 23.24 -27.69
CA ASP A 37 -0.39 23.93 -26.99
C ASP A 37 -0.93 24.73 -25.80
N LYS A 38 -0.54 24.31 -24.57
CA LYS A 38 -0.33 25.11 -23.33
C LYS A 38 -0.66 24.29 -22.07
N ILE A 39 0.39 23.98 -21.29
CA ILE A 39 0.42 23.83 -19.81
C ILE A 39 -0.74 23.02 -19.18
N ALA A 40 -0.45 21.80 -18.71
CA ALA A 40 -1.37 21.04 -17.83
C ALA A 40 -1.76 21.87 -16.58
N ARG A 41 -3.05 22.16 -16.39
CA ARG A 41 -3.59 22.96 -15.27
C ARG A 41 -4.81 22.25 -14.66
N PHE A 42 -4.89 22.19 -13.33
CA PHE A 42 -6.06 21.68 -12.60
C PHE A 42 -7.31 22.50 -12.89
N LEU A 43 -8.48 21.84 -12.96
CA LEU A 43 -9.78 22.48 -13.18
C LEU A 43 -10.22 23.29 -11.95
N HIS A 44 -10.67 24.52 -12.17
CA HIS A 44 -11.16 25.44 -11.16
C HIS A 44 -12.64 25.80 -11.36
N ALA A 45 -13.23 26.49 -10.37
CA ALA A 45 -14.57 27.04 -10.53
C ALA A 45 -14.64 28.00 -11.73
N SER A 46 -15.71 27.91 -12.52
CA SER A 46 -15.96 28.59 -13.79
C SER A 46 -15.27 28.00 -15.03
N ASP A 47 -14.41 26.98 -14.89
CA ASP A 47 -13.86 26.28 -16.06
C ASP A 47 -14.96 25.43 -16.74
N PRO A 48 -14.97 25.33 -18.08
CA PRO A 48 -15.81 24.36 -18.78
C PRO A 48 -15.47 22.95 -18.31
N ALA A 49 -16.47 22.18 -17.90
CA ALA A 49 -16.25 20.79 -17.53
C ALA A 49 -15.84 19.97 -18.78
N PRO A 50 -14.70 19.24 -18.75
CA PRO A 50 -14.31 18.40 -19.87
C PRO A 50 -15.39 17.38 -20.23
N GLU A 51 -15.63 17.17 -21.52
CA GLU A 51 -16.64 16.20 -21.94
C GLU A 51 -16.16 14.77 -21.64
N PHE A 52 -17.06 13.93 -21.14
CA PHE A 52 -16.79 12.50 -20.94
C PHE A 52 -17.94 11.66 -21.48
N ALA A 53 -17.62 10.40 -21.81
CA ALA A 53 -18.58 9.37 -22.16
C ALA A 53 -18.31 8.14 -21.30
N VAL A 54 -19.25 7.83 -20.41
CA VAL A 54 -19.19 6.70 -19.48
C VAL A 54 -20.33 5.72 -19.77
N THR A 55 -20.35 4.56 -19.14
CA THR A 55 -21.40 3.54 -19.39
C THR A 55 -22.16 3.19 -18.13
N ASP A 56 -23.46 2.96 -18.23
CA ASP A 56 -24.22 2.34 -17.14
C ASP A 56 -23.97 0.82 -17.05
N ALA A 57 -24.57 0.15 -16.06
CA ALA A 57 -24.44 -1.29 -15.86
C ALA A 57 -24.93 -2.13 -17.06
N LYS A 58 -25.78 -1.57 -17.93
CA LYS A 58 -26.29 -2.20 -19.15
C LYS A 58 -25.46 -1.86 -20.39
N GLY A 59 -24.38 -1.10 -20.22
CA GLY A 59 -23.49 -0.67 -21.30
C GLY A 59 -24.01 0.54 -22.10
N ALA A 60 -25.12 1.16 -21.70
CA ALA A 60 -25.60 2.36 -22.38
C ALA A 60 -24.64 3.52 -22.12
N THR A 61 -24.24 4.21 -23.19
CA THR A 61 -23.37 5.38 -23.08
C THR A 61 -24.13 6.55 -22.48
N VAL A 62 -23.55 7.17 -21.47
CA VAL A 62 -24.01 8.37 -20.80
C VAL A 62 -22.94 9.45 -20.98
N ARG A 63 -23.32 10.57 -21.60
CA ARG A 63 -22.42 11.71 -21.82
C ARG A 63 -22.76 12.84 -20.87
N LEU A 64 -21.76 13.64 -20.51
CA LEU A 64 -22.01 14.84 -19.72
C LEU A 64 -22.95 15.81 -20.46
N SER A 65 -22.81 15.90 -21.77
CA SER A 65 -23.66 16.70 -22.66
C SER A 65 -25.14 16.30 -22.69
N ASP A 66 -25.50 15.08 -22.29
CA ASP A 66 -26.90 14.65 -22.23
C ASP A 66 -27.70 15.37 -21.13
N TYR A 67 -27.01 16.03 -20.20
CA TYR A 67 -27.61 16.72 -19.04
C TYR A 67 -27.53 18.25 -19.12
N ARG A 68 -27.25 18.83 -20.30
CA ARG A 68 -27.26 20.30 -20.49
C ARG A 68 -28.58 20.90 -19.99
N GLY A 69 -28.49 22.02 -19.27
CA GLY A 69 -29.65 22.66 -18.64
C GLY A 69 -30.03 22.15 -17.25
N LYS A 70 -29.39 21.08 -16.74
CA LYS A 70 -29.54 20.59 -15.36
C LYS A 70 -28.33 20.92 -14.48
N VAL A 71 -28.47 20.83 -13.16
CA VAL A 71 -27.33 20.87 -12.23
C VAL A 71 -26.84 19.43 -12.04
N VAL A 72 -25.57 19.15 -12.35
CA VAL A 72 -25.02 17.79 -12.36
C VAL A 72 -23.94 17.64 -11.29
N ILE A 73 -24.08 16.65 -10.43
CA ILE A 73 -23.05 16.20 -9.49
C ILE A 73 -22.37 14.97 -10.10
N VAL A 74 -21.06 15.03 -10.33
CA VAL A 74 -20.25 13.89 -10.80
C VAL A 74 -19.42 13.41 -9.63
N ASP A 75 -19.74 12.24 -9.06
CA ASP A 75 -19.01 11.61 -7.96
C ASP A 75 -18.10 10.50 -8.49
N VAL A 76 -16.79 10.76 -8.53
CA VAL A 76 -15.80 9.80 -9.03
C VAL A 76 -15.24 8.97 -7.87
N SER A 77 -15.46 7.66 -7.93
CA SER A 77 -15.25 6.69 -6.85
C SER A 77 -14.59 5.39 -7.34
N ALA A 78 -14.22 4.48 -6.43
CA ALA A 78 -13.75 3.13 -6.76
C ALA A 78 -14.30 2.09 -5.77
N THR A 79 -14.53 0.84 -6.17
CA THR A 79 -15.14 -0.18 -5.30
C THR A 79 -14.21 -0.63 -4.18
N TRP A 80 -12.89 -0.54 -4.36
CA TRP A 80 -11.89 -0.84 -3.33
C TRP A 80 -11.71 0.32 -2.32
N CYS A 81 -12.30 1.49 -2.58
CA CYS A 81 -12.13 2.69 -1.77
C CYS A 81 -13.14 2.73 -0.61
N GLY A 82 -12.67 2.40 0.61
CA GLY A 82 -13.48 2.47 1.83
C GLY A 82 -14.15 3.83 2.10
N PRO A 83 -13.42 4.97 1.98
CA PRO A 83 -14.02 6.31 2.12
C PRO A 83 -15.13 6.58 1.10
N CYS A 84 -14.97 6.12 -0.14
CA CYS A 84 -15.97 6.25 -1.21
C CYS A 84 -17.28 5.56 -0.83
N GLN A 85 -17.19 4.32 -0.33
CA GLN A 85 -18.37 3.58 0.12
C GLN A 85 -19.04 4.25 1.34
N ALA A 86 -18.24 4.84 2.25
CA ALA A 86 -18.75 5.56 3.42
C ALA A 86 -19.52 6.85 3.06
N ALA A 87 -19.21 7.48 1.93
CA ALA A 87 -19.86 8.72 1.46
C ALA A 87 -21.21 8.49 0.77
N MET A 88 -21.46 7.29 0.21
CA MET A 88 -22.65 7.00 -0.60
C MET A 88 -23.99 7.19 0.12
N PRO A 89 -24.16 6.84 1.41
CA PRO A 89 -25.38 7.16 2.15
C PRO A 89 -25.68 8.67 2.24
N ASN A 90 -24.63 9.50 2.37
CA ASN A 90 -24.75 10.96 2.38
C ASN A 90 -25.18 11.49 1.00
N ASN A 91 -24.53 11.02 -0.06
CA ASN A 91 -24.81 11.42 -1.44
C ASN A 91 -26.24 11.07 -1.86
N ASP A 92 -26.74 9.90 -1.45
CA ASP A 92 -28.12 9.49 -1.69
C ASP A 92 -29.14 10.36 -0.93
N ARG A 93 -28.83 10.76 0.32
CA ARG A 93 -29.67 11.68 1.08
C ARG A 93 -29.81 13.04 0.38
N VAL A 94 -28.70 13.61 -0.08
CA VAL A 94 -28.69 14.89 -0.81
C VAL A 94 -29.46 14.76 -2.13
N TYR A 95 -29.20 13.70 -2.89
CA TYR A 95 -29.88 13.48 -4.16
C TYR A 95 -31.40 13.34 -3.99
N ARG A 96 -31.87 12.56 -3.01
CA ARG A 96 -33.29 12.41 -2.67
C ARG A 96 -33.98 13.74 -2.35
N LYS A 97 -33.28 14.65 -1.68
CA LYS A 97 -33.84 15.92 -1.22
C LYS A 97 -34.00 16.95 -2.35
N TYR A 98 -33.15 16.90 -3.37
CA TYR A 98 -33.07 17.97 -4.38
C TYR A 98 -33.32 17.53 -5.84
N ALA A 99 -33.56 16.24 -6.10
CA ALA A 99 -33.81 15.73 -7.45
C ALA A 99 -34.97 16.47 -8.18
N ASP A 100 -36.07 16.75 -7.49
CA ASP A 100 -37.25 17.44 -8.04
C ASP A 100 -36.98 18.90 -8.45
N GLN A 101 -35.84 19.45 -8.06
CA GLN A 101 -35.41 20.81 -8.41
C GLN A 101 -34.47 20.84 -9.64
N GLY A 102 -34.33 19.71 -10.34
CA GLY A 102 -33.50 19.58 -11.54
C GLY A 102 -32.03 19.24 -11.25
N VAL A 103 -31.76 18.59 -10.10
CA VAL A 103 -30.43 18.06 -9.74
C VAL A 103 -30.30 16.61 -10.23
N VAL A 104 -29.16 16.28 -10.82
CA VAL A 104 -28.78 14.92 -11.23
C VAL A 104 -27.48 14.53 -10.56
N LEU A 105 -27.39 13.32 -10.01
CA LEU A 105 -26.15 12.77 -9.48
C LEU A 105 -25.71 11.55 -10.31
N LEU A 106 -24.48 11.62 -10.80
CA LEU A 106 -23.80 10.60 -11.59
C LEU A 106 -22.63 10.05 -10.75
N GLY A 107 -22.80 8.86 -10.17
CA GLY A 107 -21.74 8.16 -9.44
C GLY A 107 -20.89 7.35 -10.41
N VAL A 108 -19.73 7.88 -10.81
CA VAL A 108 -18.81 7.25 -11.77
C VAL A 108 -17.77 6.44 -11.01
N THR A 109 -17.79 5.12 -11.17
CA THR A 109 -16.73 4.24 -10.70
C THR A 109 -15.59 4.24 -11.72
N ALA A 110 -14.42 4.69 -11.30
CA ALA A 110 -13.19 4.78 -12.08
C ALA A 110 -12.03 4.09 -11.35
N ASP A 111 -10.90 3.88 -12.04
CA ASP A 111 -9.77 3.08 -11.53
C ASP A 111 -10.20 1.71 -10.97
N ASP A 112 -11.15 1.10 -11.68
CA ASP A 112 -11.73 -0.18 -11.31
C ASP A 112 -11.89 -1.10 -12.50
N THR A 113 -11.95 -2.39 -12.24
CA THR A 113 -12.31 -3.35 -13.29
C THR A 113 -13.82 -3.34 -13.47
N LYS A 114 -14.29 -3.51 -14.72
CA LYS A 114 -15.74 -3.63 -15.00
C LYS A 114 -16.39 -4.73 -14.16
N ALA A 115 -15.68 -5.84 -13.93
CA ALA A 115 -16.16 -6.96 -13.11
C ALA A 115 -16.32 -6.60 -11.62
N ALA A 116 -15.38 -5.84 -11.05
CA ALA A 116 -15.48 -5.38 -9.66
C ALA A 116 -16.63 -4.36 -9.50
N TYR A 117 -16.79 -3.45 -10.46
CA TYR A 117 -17.94 -2.56 -10.56
C TYR A 117 -19.26 -3.37 -10.65
N ASP A 118 -19.39 -4.30 -11.58
CA ASP A 118 -20.63 -5.08 -11.78
C ASP A 118 -21.03 -5.89 -10.54
N GLY A 119 -20.07 -6.61 -9.95
CA GLY A 119 -20.32 -7.35 -8.72
C GLY A 119 -20.66 -6.44 -7.54
N TRP A 120 -20.07 -5.25 -7.47
CA TRP A 120 -20.40 -4.27 -6.43
C TRP A 120 -21.78 -3.66 -6.65
N ILE A 121 -22.16 -3.37 -7.89
CA ILE A 121 -23.47 -2.84 -8.30
C ILE A 121 -24.59 -3.83 -7.97
N GLU A 122 -24.41 -5.12 -8.25
CA GLU A 122 -25.38 -6.16 -7.92
C GLU A 122 -25.75 -6.16 -6.41
N ARG A 123 -24.76 -5.92 -5.54
CA ARG A 123 -24.94 -5.89 -4.08
C ARG A 123 -25.43 -4.55 -3.52
N ASN A 124 -25.20 -3.44 -4.22
CA ASN A 124 -25.33 -2.10 -3.64
C ASN A 124 -26.25 -1.15 -4.40
N ALA A 125 -26.46 -1.31 -5.71
CA ALA A 125 -27.34 -0.44 -6.48
C ALA A 125 -28.79 -0.38 -5.96
N PRO A 126 -29.40 -1.46 -5.41
CA PRO A 126 -30.73 -1.37 -4.80
C PRO A 126 -30.82 -0.41 -3.60
N LYS A 127 -29.70 0.00 -3.00
CA LYS A 127 -29.66 0.83 -1.79
C LYS A 127 -29.73 2.34 -2.09
N TYR A 128 -29.41 2.76 -3.31
CA TYR A 128 -29.20 4.17 -3.67
C TYR A 128 -30.03 4.56 -4.90
N ARG A 129 -30.52 5.80 -4.96
CA ARG A 129 -31.40 6.30 -6.03
C ARG A 129 -30.69 6.99 -7.17
N PHE A 130 -29.43 7.42 -6.98
CA PHE A 130 -28.67 8.09 -8.02
C PHE A 130 -28.11 7.11 -9.06
N THR A 131 -27.75 7.61 -10.24
CA THR A 131 -27.27 6.76 -11.33
C THR A 131 -25.83 6.37 -11.09
N MET A 132 -25.55 5.07 -11.07
CA MET A 132 -24.21 4.53 -10.94
C MET A 132 -23.68 4.13 -12.31
N LEU A 133 -22.48 4.60 -12.65
CA LEU A 133 -21.87 4.54 -13.96
C LEU A 133 -20.43 4.03 -13.83
N PHE A 134 -19.89 3.51 -14.92
CA PHE A 134 -18.55 2.98 -15.02
C PHE A 134 -17.77 3.77 -16.05
N ASP A 135 -16.55 4.21 -15.69
CA ASP A 135 -15.60 4.77 -16.64
C ASP A 135 -15.01 3.66 -17.52
N PRO A 136 -15.27 3.63 -18.85
CA PRO A 136 -14.83 2.57 -19.75
C PRO A 136 -13.31 2.44 -19.84
N ALA A 137 -12.56 3.48 -19.46
CA ALA A 137 -11.11 3.39 -19.33
C ALA A 137 -10.68 2.34 -18.29
N GLY A 138 -11.49 2.15 -17.24
CA GLY A 138 -11.26 1.18 -16.18
C GLY A 138 -9.90 1.33 -15.48
N LYS A 139 -9.51 0.31 -14.71
CA LYS A 139 -8.25 0.27 -13.95
C LYS A 139 -7.00 0.35 -14.83
N GLU A 140 -7.01 -0.35 -15.97
CA GLU A 140 -5.84 -0.42 -16.86
C GLU A 140 -5.67 0.83 -17.73
N GLY A 141 -6.78 1.48 -18.10
CA GLY A 141 -6.81 2.73 -18.85
C GLY A 141 -6.86 3.96 -17.96
N TRP A 142 -6.77 3.85 -16.62
CA TRP A 142 -6.87 4.99 -15.71
C TRP A 142 -5.95 6.14 -16.12
N LYS A 143 -4.69 5.85 -16.49
CA LYS A 143 -3.71 6.86 -16.94
C LYS A 143 -4.16 7.68 -18.16
N ASP A 144 -5.06 7.13 -18.97
CA ASP A 144 -5.58 7.72 -20.21
C ASP A 144 -7.05 8.16 -20.04
N SER A 145 -7.69 7.81 -18.92
CA SER A 145 -9.03 8.25 -18.57
C SER A 145 -9.11 9.76 -18.61
N VAL A 146 -10.23 10.29 -19.12
CA VAL A 146 -10.55 11.71 -19.03
C VAL A 146 -10.53 12.20 -17.58
N PHE A 147 -10.84 11.32 -16.62
CA PHE A 147 -10.83 11.63 -15.20
C PHE A 147 -9.41 11.83 -14.64
N ALA A 148 -8.41 11.10 -15.16
CA ALA A 148 -7.00 11.27 -14.78
C ALA A 148 -6.28 12.35 -15.60
N THR A 149 -6.60 12.45 -16.90
CA THR A 149 -5.87 13.29 -17.85
C THR A 149 -6.43 14.70 -17.99
N GLN A 150 -7.75 14.88 -17.89
CA GLN A 150 -8.38 16.19 -18.09
C GLN A 150 -9.03 16.71 -16.81
N TYR A 151 -9.66 15.85 -16.01
CA TYR A 151 -10.11 16.20 -14.66
C TYR A 151 -9.00 16.13 -13.61
N HIS A 152 -7.83 15.56 -13.95
CA HIS A 152 -6.64 15.52 -13.10
C HIS A 152 -6.87 14.97 -11.68
N ILE A 153 -7.71 13.94 -11.57
CA ILE A 153 -8.00 13.30 -10.27
C ILE A 153 -6.78 12.53 -9.78
N THR A 154 -6.35 12.82 -8.56
CA THR A 154 -5.20 12.17 -7.90
C THR A 154 -5.60 11.35 -6.66
N GLY A 155 -6.91 11.27 -6.36
CA GLY A 155 -7.43 10.52 -5.21
C GLY A 155 -8.96 10.39 -5.21
N PHE A 156 -9.45 9.33 -4.56
CA PHE A 156 -10.88 9.02 -4.45
C PHE A 156 -11.37 9.14 -2.99
N PRO A 157 -12.63 9.55 -2.74
CA PRO A 157 -13.58 10.07 -3.72
C PRO A 157 -13.30 11.54 -4.07
N THR A 158 -13.65 11.95 -5.28
CA THR A 158 -13.64 13.35 -5.74
C THR A 158 -14.95 13.66 -6.46
N MET A 159 -15.63 14.74 -6.04
CA MET A 159 -16.90 15.17 -6.61
C MET A 159 -16.80 16.52 -7.33
N PHE A 160 -17.51 16.66 -8.45
CA PHE A 160 -17.63 17.91 -9.21
C PHE A 160 -19.09 18.34 -9.27
N VAL A 161 -19.38 19.60 -8.94
CA VAL A 161 -20.71 20.21 -9.11
C VAL A 161 -20.68 21.09 -10.34
N ILE A 162 -21.51 20.78 -11.32
CA ILE A 162 -21.53 21.40 -12.66
C ILE A 162 -22.86 22.14 -12.84
N GLY A 163 -22.77 23.41 -13.23
CA GLY A 163 -23.91 24.28 -13.47
C GLY A 163 -24.65 23.96 -14.77
N ARG A 164 -25.84 24.56 -14.94
CA ARG A 164 -26.69 24.39 -16.14
C ARG A 164 -26.02 24.80 -17.44
N ASP A 165 -25.03 25.68 -17.34
CA ASP A 165 -24.19 26.20 -18.42
C ASP A 165 -22.97 25.31 -18.76
N GLY A 166 -22.82 24.17 -18.06
CA GLY A 166 -21.73 23.22 -18.28
C GLY A 166 -20.40 23.61 -17.63
N LYS A 167 -20.39 24.63 -16.76
CA LYS A 167 -19.19 25.06 -16.03
C LYS A 167 -19.13 24.44 -14.65
N ILE A 168 -17.92 24.15 -14.17
CA ILE A 168 -17.69 23.64 -12.82
C ILE A 168 -17.95 24.75 -11.81
N SER A 169 -18.87 24.54 -10.87
CA SER A 169 -19.10 25.45 -9.75
C SER A 169 -18.19 25.14 -8.58
N GLU A 170 -17.97 23.85 -8.28
CA GLU A 170 -17.17 23.42 -7.13
C GLU A 170 -16.58 22.03 -7.35
N VAL A 171 -15.40 21.80 -6.76
CA VAL A 171 -14.76 20.49 -6.61
C VAL A 171 -14.69 20.18 -5.13
N VAL A 172 -15.20 19.02 -4.72
CA VAL A 172 -15.24 18.54 -3.34
C VAL A 172 -14.38 17.27 -3.26
N GLY A 173 -13.22 17.34 -2.60
CA GLY A 173 -12.31 16.21 -2.42
C GLY A 173 -12.41 15.60 -1.02
N GLY A 174 -12.40 14.27 -0.95
CA GLY A 174 -12.45 13.50 0.30
C GLY A 174 -13.88 13.33 0.83
N GLY A 175 -14.29 12.07 1.01
CA GLY A 175 -15.58 11.70 1.58
C GLY A 175 -15.35 10.66 2.67
N GLY A 176 -15.65 11.00 3.92
CA GLY A 176 -15.61 10.10 5.06
C GLY A 176 -17.00 9.92 5.68
N PRO A 177 -17.17 9.00 6.65
CA PRO A 177 -18.46 8.79 7.30
C PRO A 177 -18.84 10.01 8.16
N GLY A 178 -19.87 10.76 7.76
CA GLY A 178 -20.42 11.88 8.53
C GLY A 178 -21.23 12.89 7.70
N GLU A 179 -21.98 13.76 8.38
CA GLU A 179 -22.80 14.82 7.76
C GLU A 179 -21.91 15.92 7.14
N ASP A 180 -21.49 15.72 5.89
CA ASP A 180 -20.84 16.75 5.06
C ASP A 180 -21.92 17.53 4.29
N TYR A 181 -21.97 18.85 4.51
CA TYR A 181 -22.97 19.79 3.96
C TYR A 181 -22.47 20.58 2.74
N ARG A 182 -21.24 20.31 2.26
CA ARG A 182 -20.62 21.06 1.16
C ARG A 182 -21.38 20.91 -0.15
N LEU A 183 -22.02 19.77 -0.39
CA LEU A 183 -22.87 19.57 -1.57
C LEU A 183 -24.11 20.49 -1.51
N GLU A 184 -24.78 20.57 -0.37
CA GLU A 184 -25.95 21.43 -0.18
C GLU A 184 -25.59 22.92 -0.36
N TYR A 185 -24.43 23.37 0.10
CA TYR A 185 -23.92 24.72 -0.17
C TYR A 185 -23.61 24.95 -1.65
N ALA A 186 -22.95 24.01 -2.32
CA ALA A 186 -22.69 24.09 -3.76
C ALA A 186 -23.99 24.15 -4.58
N LEU A 187 -25.00 23.36 -4.20
CA LEU A 187 -26.32 23.36 -4.84
C LEU A 187 -27.06 24.69 -4.63
N ALA A 188 -26.98 25.28 -3.43
CA ALA A 188 -27.58 26.59 -3.17
C ALA A 188 -27.00 27.69 -4.08
N ARG A 189 -25.67 27.69 -4.31
CA ARG A 189 -25.01 28.62 -5.25
C ARG A 189 -25.45 28.43 -6.70
N MET A 190 -25.98 27.26 -7.05
CA MET A 190 -26.54 26.94 -8.37
C MET A 190 -28.05 27.22 -8.48
N GLY A 191 -28.63 27.90 -7.48
CA GLY A 191 -30.04 28.29 -7.46
C GLY A 191 -31.00 27.16 -7.08
N ILE A 192 -30.51 26.09 -6.46
CA ILE A 192 -31.35 25.07 -5.83
C ILE A 192 -31.85 25.61 -4.49
N LYS A 193 -33.15 25.45 -4.19
CA LYS A 193 -33.74 25.88 -2.92
C LYS A 193 -33.31 24.90 -1.82
N VAL A 194 -32.30 25.34 -1.07
CA VAL A 194 -31.72 24.64 0.08
C VAL A 194 -32.08 25.42 1.34
N ASP A 195 -32.52 24.73 2.39
CA ASP A 195 -32.72 25.35 3.70
C ASP A 195 -31.37 25.54 4.40
N LEU A 196 -30.65 26.61 4.00
CA LEU A 196 -29.33 26.95 4.53
C LEU A 196 -29.33 27.27 6.03
N ALA A 197 -30.49 27.62 6.61
CA ALA A 197 -30.62 27.90 8.04
C ALA A 197 -30.59 26.62 8.89
N SER A 198 -30.92 25.48 8.29
CA SER A 198 -30.80 24.16 8.92
C SER A 198 -29.39 23.56 8.86
N LEU A 199 -28.46 24.22 8.15
CA LEU A 199 -27.10 23.73 7.91
C LEU A 199 -26.06 24.49 8.78
N PRO A 200 -24.96 23.84 9.20
CA PRO A 200 -23.84 24.51 9.85
C PRO A 200 -23.15 25.51 8.91
N PRO A 201 -22.64 26.67 9.39
CA PRO A 201 -22.14 27.77 8.56
C PRO A 201 -21.17 27.36 7.43
N GLU A 202 -21.36 27.97 6.27
CA GLU A 202 -20.55 27.74 5.08
C GLU A 202 -19.07 28.15 5.28
N PRO A 203 -18.09 27.30 4.90
CA PRO A 203 -16.69 27.68 4.87
C PRO A 203 -16.43 28.76 3.80
N LYS A 204 -15.93 29.94 4.18
CA LYS A 204 -15.74 31.09 3.25
C LYS A 204 -14.61 30.85 2.22
N LYS A 205 -14.86 31.14 0.92
CA LYS A 205 -13.85 31.24 -0.18
C LYS A 205 -13.72 32.69 -0.68
N ASP A 206 -12.48 33.20 -0.77
CA ASP A 206 -12.15 34.55 -1.27
C ASP A 206 -11.87 34.55 -2.78
N PRO A 207 -12.60 35.32 -3.61
CA PRO A 207 -12.44 35.37 -5.07
C PRO A 207 -11.19 36.10 -5.58
N ASN A 208 -10.37 36.74 -4.72
CA ASN A 208 -9.11 37.39 -5.12
C ASN A 208 -7.84 36.53 -4.84
N ALA A 209 -7.98 35.23 -4.63
CA ALA A 209 -6.86 34.35 -4.24
C ALA A 209 -5.76 34.20 -5.33
N PRO A 210 -4.46 34.40 -5.01
CA PRO A 210 -3.34 34.30 -5.98
C PRO A 210 -3.04 32.89 -6.54
N LYS A 211 -2.39 32.82 -7.72
CA LYS A 211 -2.02 31.58 -8.44
C LYS A 211 -0.85 30.82 -7.78
N SER A 212 -1.19 29.87 -6.92
CA SER A 212 -0.33 28.92 -6.18
C SER A 212 0.77 28.18 -6.98
N ILE A 213 1.73 27.56 -6.27
CA ILE A 213 2.80 26.69 -6.79
C ILE A 213 2.22 25.55 -7.67
N PRO A 214 2.77 25.26 -8.86
CA PRO A 214 2.33 24.14 -9.72
C PRO A 214 2.52 22.76 -9.04
N ALA A 215 1.57 21.84 -9.15
CA ALA A 215 1.66 20.54 -8.48
C ALA A 215 2.85 19.65 -8.91
N ALA A 216 3.39 19.88 -10.12
CA ALA A 216 4.62 19.26 -10.61
C ALA A 216 5.87 19.59 -9.76
N MET A 217 5.83 20.71 -9.01
CA MET A 217 6.86 21.11 -8.04
C MET A 217 6.51 20.75 -6.60
N LYS A 218 5.33 20.14 -6.37
CA LYS A 218 4.83 19.78 -5.04
C LYS A 218 5.13 18.33 -4.65
N THR A 219 5.84 17.55 -5.46
CA THR A 219 6.22 16.16 -5.14
C THR A 219 7.72 15.93 -5.36
N PRO A 220 8.41 15.10 -4.56
CA PRO A 220 9.80 14.73 -4.83
C PRO A 220 9.90 13.74 -6.01
N ALA A 221 11.02 13.75 -6.72
CA ALA A 221 11.31 12.76 -7.76
C ALA A 221 11.74 11.43 -7.13
N MET A 222 10.81 10.64 -6.57
CA MET A 222 11.14 9.27 -6.16
C MET A 222 11.07 8.34 -7.37
N LYS A 223 12.22 8.05 -7.98
CA LYS A 223 12.40 6.76 -8.67
C LYS A 223 12.65 5.70 -7.59
N SER A 224 12.10 4.52 -7.83
CA SER A 224 12.32 3.26 -7.13
C SER A 224 13.82 2.94 -6.89
N ALA A 225 14.41 3.53 -5.86
CA ALA A 225 15.49 2.94 -5.10
C ALA A 225 14.84 2.19 -3.94
N GLY A 226 15.29 0.95 -3.69
CA GLY A 226 14.64 -0.01 -2.80
C GLY A 226 14.15 0.58 -1.49
N MET A 227 12.96 0.14 -1.07
CA MET A 227 12.45 0.37 0.27
C MET A 227 13.47 -0.13 1.30
N VAL A 228 14.20 0.80 1.93
CA VAL A 228 14.68 0.59 3.29
C VAL A 228 13.44 0.62 4.16
N GLY A 229 13.11 -0.54 4.73
CA GLY A 229 12.00 -0.71 5.66
C GLY A 229 12.10 0.24 6.85
N MET A 230 10.94 0.55 7.39
CA MET A 230 10.73 1.34 8.59
C MET A 230 11.71 0.95 9.72
N GLY A 231 12.46 1.95 10.23
CA GLY A 231 13.00 1.95 11.60
C GLY A 231 14.52 1.81 11.78
N GLY A 232 15.29 2.91 11.60
CA GLY A 232 16.68 3.03 12.05
C GLY A 232 17.31 4.41 11.76
N PRO A 233 18.30 4.90 12.53
CA PRO A 233 18.75 6.29 12.51
C PRO A 233 19.72 6.55 11.35
N ARG A 234 19.23 7.17 10.27
CA ARG A 234 19.99 7.97 9.28
C ARG A 234 19.05 8.37 8.12
N SER A 235 18.19 9.37 8.33
CA SER A 235 17.40 9.97 7.23
C SER A 235 17.98 11.33 6.85
N SER A 236 19.21 11.32 6.34
CA SER A 236 19.76 12.40 5.52
C SER A 236 20.58 11.75 4.42
N GLY A 237 20.03 11.75 3.21
CA GLY A 237 20.70 11.15 2.06
C GLY A 237 19.86 11.25 0.81
N TYR A 238 19.97 12.38 0.10
CA TYR A 238 20.07 12.50 -1.36
C TYR A 238 20.15 14.01 -1.69
N VAL A 239 21.09 14.43 -2.55
CA VAL A 239 21.05 15.74 -3.24
C VAL A 239 20.51 15.46 -4.64
N PRO A 240 19.19 15.36 -4.83
CA PRO A 240 18.62 15.04 -6.13
C PRO A 240 19.08 16.00 -7.22
N GLU A 241 19.49 15.42 -8.34
CA GLU A 241 19.56 16.07 -9.66
C GLU A 241 18.15 16.23 -10.27
N LYS A 242 17.09 15.92 -9.51
CA LYS A 242 15.69 16.01 -9.97
C LYS A 242 14.74 16.27 -8.79
N PHE A 243 13.98 17.36 -8.85
CA PHE A 243 12.95 17.69 -7.86
C PHE A 243 11.56 17.62 -8.53
N GLY A 244 10.74 16.64 -8.13
CA GLY A 244 9.49 16.29 -8.81
C GLY A 244 9.71 15.79 -10.24
N SER A 245 9.00 16.37 -11.20
CA SER A 245 9.24 16.07 -12.61
C SER A 245 10.42 16.87 -13.20
N VAL A 246 10.98 17.85 -12.48
CA VAL A 246 11.97 18.83 -12.97
C VAL A 246 13.40 18.38 -12.66
N SER A 247 14.24 18.28 -13.69
CA SER A 247 15.65 17.87 -13.58
C SER A 247 16.60 19.07 -13.43
N ALA A 248 17.79 18.85 -12.88
CA ALA A 248 18.83 19.86 -12.80
C ALA A 248 19.19 20.35 -14.22
N GLY A 249 19.23 21.66 -14.40
CA GLY A 249 19.38 22.34 -15.68
C GLY A 249 18.06 22.68 -16.39
N GLU A 250 16.91 22.21 -15.91
CA GLU A 250 15.59 22.55 -16.46
C GLU A 250 15.00 23.81 -15.82
N LEU A 251 14.26 24.59 -16.62
CA LEU A 251 13.61 25.83 -16.20
C LEU A 251 12.45 25.55 -15.23
N ILE A 252 12.44 26.26 -14.12
CA ILE A 252 11.34 26.25 -13.16
C ILE A 252 10.25 27.18 -13.67
N THR A 253 9.06 26.62 -13.94
CA THR A 253 7.85 27.38 -14.25
C THR A 253 7.57 28.43 -13.18
N ASP A 254 7.32 29.66 -13.59
CA ASP A 254 7.08 30.77 -12.66
C ASP A 254 5.75 30.59 -11.91
N PHE A 255 5.71 31.07 -10.67
CA PHE A 255 4.54 31.00 -9.80
C PHE A 255 4.44 32.27 -8.96
N THR A 256 3.23 32.61 -8.51
CA THR A 256 2.96 33.87 -7.81
C THR A 256 2.33 33.61 -6.44
N LEU A 257 3.09 33.94 -5.41
CA LEU A 257 2.72 33.76 -4.02
C LEU A 257 2.22 35.06 -3.41
N THR A 258 1.71 34.98 -2.18
CA THR A 258 1.27 36.17 -1.44
C THR A 258 2.34 36.58 -0.44
N GLY A 259 2.86 37.79 -0.57
CA GLY A 259 3.81 38.35 0.39
C GLY A 259 3.14 38.79 1.70
N PRO A 260 3.95 39.14 2.72
CA PRO A 260 3.49 39.68 4.01
C PRO A 260 2.53 40.87 3.89
N ASP A 261 2.80 41.77 2.96
CA ASP A 261 2.00 42.98 2.68
C ASP A 261 0.78 42.69 1.78
N GLY A 262 0.49 41.41 1.51
CA GLY A 262 -0.55 40.98 0.60
C GLY A 262 -0.20 41.14 -0.88
N LYS A 263 0.98 41.67 -1.22
CA LYS A 263 1.36 41.86 -2.62
C LYS A 263 1.87 40.56 -3.26
N PRO A 264 1.74 40.43 -4.58
CA PRO A 264 2.25 39.25 -5.30
C PRO A 264 3.79 39.14 -5.20
N VAL A 265 4.29 37.96 -4.85
CA VAL A 265 5.72 37.60 -4.89
C VAL A 265 5.90 36.50 -5.94
N ALA A 266 6.45 36.85 -7.10
CA ALA A 266 6.73 35.88 -8.17
C ALA A 266 8.14 35.29 -8.03
N LEU A 267 8.36 34.02 -8.40
CA LEU A 267 9.73 33.48 -8.44
C LEU A 267 10.59 34.25 -9.46
N SER A 268 9.98 34.69 -10.56
CA SER A 268 10.64 35.50 -11.59
C SER A 268 11.16 36.85 -11.11
N SER A 269 10.64 37.39 -9.98
CA SER A 269 11.16 38.65 -9.42
C SER A 269 12.57 38.51 -8.83
N PHE A 270 13.06 37.27 -8.70
CA PHE A 270 14.42 36.96 -8.24
C PHE A 270 15.39 36.59 -9.38
N ARG A 271 14.95 36.60 -10.66
CA ARG A 271 15.82 36.31 -11.82
C ARG A 271 16.98 37.30 -11.91
N GLY A 272 18.14 36.81 -12.33
CA GLY A 272 19.40 37.58 -12.37
C GLY A 272 20.38 37.27 -11.24
N LYS A 273 19.97 36.51 -10.22
CA LYS A 273 20.83 35.95 -9.16
C LYS A 273 20.35 34.55 -8.75
N PRO A 274 21.22 33.66 -8.25
CA PRO A 274 20.78 32.37 -7.73
C PRO A 274 19.80 32.52 -6.57
N VAL A 275 18.83 31.61 -6.48
CA VAL A 275 17.77 31.62 -5.46
C VAL A 275 17.75 30.29 -4.72
N LEU A 276 17.94 30.34 -3.41
CA LEU A 276 17.66 29.21 -2.52
C LEU A 276 16.18 29.27 -2.13
N VAL A 277 15.40 28.29 -2.57
CA VAL A 277 13.98 28.21 -2.25
C VAL A 277 13.77 27.12 -1.21
N HIS A 278 13.15 27.47 -0.09
CA HIS A 278 12.89 26.55 1.01
C HIS A 278 11.39 26.46 1.28
N PHE A 279 10.84 25.25 1.19
CA PHE A 279 9.43 24.97 1.43
C PHE A 279 9.24 24.51 2.88
N VAL A 280 8.33 25.17 3.59
CA VAL A 280 8.01 24.87 4.98
C VAL A 280 6.53 24.57 5.12
N SER A 281 6.23 23.44 5.78
CA SER A 281 4.86 22.97 6.09
C SER A 281 4.64 22.97 7.60
N SER A 282 4.19 24.10 8.11
CA SER A 282 3.61 24.37 9.44
C SER A 282 3.76 25.86 9.74
N GLY A 283 2.84 26.44 10.51
CA GLY A 283 2.93 27.84 10.98
C GLY A 283 4.19 28.20 11.80
N MET A 284 5.13 27.26 11.97
CA MET A 284 6.39 27.44 12.68
C MET A 284 7.50 28.08 11.82
N GLY A 285 7.36 28.07 10.49
CA GLY A 285 8.35 28.63 9.57
C GLY A 285 9.69 27.87 9.52
N PRO A 286 10.72 28.46 8.87
CA PRO A 286 12.03 27.84 8.70
C PRO A 286 12.70 27.61 10.05
N GLN A 287 13.24 26.40 10.23
CA GLN A 287 13.80 25.95 11.51
C GLN A 287 15.24 26.44 11.70
N PRO A 288 15.77 26.48 12.94
CA PRO A 288 17.10 27.01 13.23
C PRO A 288 18.24 26.38 12.41
N TRP A 289 18.17 25.09 12.11
CA TRP A 289 19.18 24.42 11.28
C TRP A 289 19.23 24.94 9.84
N PHE A 290 18.10 25.41 9.29
CA PHE A 290 18.06 26.05 7.97
C PHE A 290 18.64 27.45 8.03
N THR A 291 18.19 28.26 8.99
CA THR A 291 18.70 29.63 9.16
C THR A 291 20.20 29.63 9.48
N ASN A 292 20.68 28.70 10.31
CA ASN A 292 22.10 28.54 10.62
C ASN A 292 22.91 28.05 9.42
N ALA A 293 22.32 27.27 8.51
CA ALA A 293 22.98 26.82 7.31
C ALA A 293 23.26 27.96 6.32
N ILE A 294 22.43 29.03 6.33
CA ILE A 294 22.52 30.14 5.39
C ILE A 294 23.07 31.44 6.00
N VAL A 295 22.99 31.63 7.32
CA VAL A 295 23.36 32.89 7.99
C VAL A 295 24.83 33.25 7.79
N GLY A 296 25.72 32.26 7.73
CA GLY A 296 27.16 32.45 7.47
C GLY A 296 27.49 32.84 6.02
N TYR A 297 26.50 32.80 5.12
CA TYR A 297 26.66 33.05 3.69
C TYR A 297 25.85 34.25 3.20
N LYS A 298 25.12 34.94 4.09
CA LYS A 298 24.19 36.05 3.76
C LYS A 298 24.82 37.22 2.99
N ASP A 299 26.14 37.40 3.10
CA ASP A 299 26.89 38.48 2.45
C ASP A 299 27.37 38.09 1.03
N GLN A 300 27.05 36.87 0.56
CA GLN A 300 27.35 36.38 -0.80
C GLN A 300 26.12 36.59 -1.73
N ASP A 301 26.36 36.66 -3.05
CA ASP A 301 25.37 37.12 -4.04
C ASP A 301 24.31 36.06 -4.40
N PHE A 302 23.40 35.76 -3.47
CA PHE A 302 22.22 34.92 -3.72
C PHE A 302 20.99 35.39 -2.93
N ALA A 303 19.80 35.09 -3.45
CA ALA A 303 18.54 35.33 -2.76
C ALA A 303 18.07 34.09 -2.01
N THR A 304 17.39 34.29 -0.89
CA THR A 304 16.66 33.22 -0.20
C THR A 304 15.16 33.56 -0.22
N LEU A 305 14.35 32.60 -0.66
CA LEU A 305 12.90 32.65 -0.64
C LEU A 305 12.36 31.48 0.19
N VAL A 306 11.71 31.79 1.31
CA VAL A 306 11.04 30.77 2.13
C VAL A 306 9.55 30.80 1.82
N ILE A 307 9.02 29.65 1.41
CA ILE A 307 7.63 29.50 1.01
C ILE A 307 6.88 28.70 2.05
N PHE A 308 5.87 29.33 2.64
CA PHE A 308 4.94 28.68 3.56
C PHE A 308 3.88 27.95 2.74
N SER A 309 4.16 26.67 2.50
CA SER A 309 3.30 25.74 1.77
C SER A 309 2.59 24.84 2.77
N ALA A 310 1.26 24.72 2.70
CA ALA A 310 0.45 23.96 3.66
C ALA A 310 0.25 24.61 5.04
N THR A 311 0.08 25.93 5.05
CA THR A 311 -0.30 26.70 6.24
C THR A 311 -1.51 27.58 5.95
N GLU A 312 -2.29 27.94 6.97
CA GLU A 312 -3.30 28.98 6.79
C GLU A 312 -2.65 30.35 6.63
N ARG A 313 -3.37 31.30 6.03
CA ARG A 313 -2.93 32.69 5.94
C ARG A 313 -2.68 33.28 7.33
N ALA A 314 -3.55 32.96 8.28
CA ALA A 314 -3.45 33.41 9.67
C ALA A 314 -2.15 32.91 10.35
N ASP A 315 -1.71 31.68 10.06
CA ASP A 315 -0.47 31.13 10.58
C ASP A 315 0.76 31.85 9.99
N PHE A 316 0.73 32.13 8.68
CA PHE A 316 1.77 32.89 8.01
C PHE A 316 1.85 34.32 8.54
N ASP A 317 0.71 35.02 8.66
CA ASP A 317 0.66 36.38 9.19
C ASP A 317 1.11 36.42 10.66
N SER A 318 0.72 35.41 11.46
CA SER A 318 1.20 35.24 12.85
C SER A 318 2.72 35.05 12.91
N TRP A 319 3.28 34.28 11.99
CA TRP A 319 4.72 34.08 11.89
C TRP A 319 5.45 35.36 11.47
N VAL A 320 4.94 36.06 10.45
CA VAL A 320 5.48 37.35 9.97
C VAL A 320 5.46 38.39 11.08
N ALA A 321 4.37 38.50 11.85
CA ALA A 321 4.27 39.44 12.97
C ALA A 321 5.31 39.15 14.07
N LYS A 322 5.64 37.87 14.28
CA LYS A 322 6.68 37.44 15.22
C LYS A 322 8.11 37.59 14.64
N ASN A 323 8.24 37.72 13.33
CA ASN A 323 9.51 37.77 12.61
C ASN A 323 9.51 38.90 11.56
N PRO A 324 9.44 40.18 11.96
CA PRO A 324 9.23 41.31 11.03
C PRO A 324 10.39 41.58 10.07
N ALA A 325 11.56 40.98 10.29
CA ALA A 325 12.74 41.14 9.44
C ALA A 325 13.61 39.86 9.45
N PRO A 326 13.19 38.77 8.80
CA PRO A 326 13.86 37.48 8.94
C PRO A 326 15.18 37.39 8.15
N GLY A 327 15.54 38.42 7.37
CA GLY A 327 16.78 38.45 6.57
C GLY A 327 16.68 37.70 5.24
N TYR A 328 15.49 37.21 4.87
CA TYR A 328 15.19 36.56 3.59
C TYR A 328 13.76 36.88 3.17
N ALA A 329 13.45 36.70 1.89
CA ALA A 329 12.08 36.87 1.41
C ALA A 329 11.22 35.72 1.91
N VAL A 330 9.98 36.04 2.31
CA VAL A 330 8.98 35.04 2.70
C VAL A 330 7.72 35.25 1.90
N ALA A 331 7.06 34.16 1.55
CA ALA A 331 5.77 34.23 0.87
C ALA A 331 4.89 33.04 1.25
N TRP A 332 3.59 33.26 1.22
CA TRP A 332 2.57 32.27 1.52
C TRP A 332 1.97 31.70 0.25
N ASP A 333 1.83 30.37 0.21
CA ASP A 333 1.15 29.67 -0.87
C ASP A 333 -0.34 29.45 -0.55
N PRO A 334 -1.26 30.20 -1.18
CA PRO A 334 -2.69 30.16 -0.88
C PRO A 334 -3.37 28.80 -1.16
N ALA A 335 -2.82 27.95 -2.03
CA ALA A 335 -3.39 26.61 -2.27
C ALA A 335 -2.68 25.47 -1.54
N GLY A 336 -1.73 25.78 -0.64
CA GLY A 336 -0.90 24.77 0.01
C GLY A 336 -1.64 23.86 0.99
N LYS A 337 -2.67 24.36 1.69
CA LYS A 337 -3.38 23.61 2.75
C LYS A 337 -4.25 22.46 2.19
N ALA A 338 -5.09 22.77 1.19
CA ALA A 338 -5.94 21.79 0.53
C ALA A 338 -5.15 20.67 -0.16
N TRP A 339 -3.92 20.97 -0.61
CA TRP A 339 -3.04 20.00 -1.22
C TRP A 339 -2.38 19.05 -0.19
N ALA A 340 -1.95 19.55 0.97
CA ALA A 340 -1.34 18.71 2.01
C ALA A 340 -2.34 17.75 2.68
N GLU A 341 -3.59 18.17 2.85
CA GLU A 341 -4.66 17.32 3.40
C GLU A 341 -5.05 16.16 2.47
N GLY A 342 -4.80 16.28 1.16
CA GLY A 342 -5.06 15.21 0.18
C GLY A 342 -3.92 14.18 0.03
N VAL A 343 -2.67 14.55 0.32
CA VAL A 343 -1.48 13.69 0.12
C VAL A 343 -1.08 12.93 1.38
N THR A 344 -1.49 13.41 2.57
CA THR A 344 -1.28 12.69 3.84
C THR A 344 -2.02 11.34 3.90
N ASN A 345 -2.99 11.10 3.00
CA ASN A 345 -3.71 9.83 2.87
C ASN A 345 -3.12 8.85 1.83
N THR A 346 -2.06 9.21 1.09
CA THR A 346 -1.46 8.35 0.02
C THR A 346 0.01 7.98 0.23
N GLY A 347 0.57 8.29 1.40
CA GLY A 347 1.81 7.66 1.87
C GLY A 347 3.09 8.50 1.79
N PHE A 348 3.30 9.40 0.82
CA PHE A 348 4.47 10.31 0.82
C PHE A 348 4.26 11.56 -0.07
N GLY A 349 4.52 12.76 0.48
CA GLY A 349 4.56 14.02 -0.27
C GLY A 349 5.10 15.20 0.55
N VAL A 350 5.37 16.35 -0.09
CA VAL A 350 6.05 17.57 0.44
C VAL A 350 5.42 18.18 1.71
N GLY A 351 4.33 17.61 2.25
CA GLY A 351 3.78 17.98 3.56
C GLY A 351 4.48 17.33 4.77
N MET A 352 5.28 16.26 4.61
CA MET A 352 5.84 15.51 5.75
C MET A 352 7.28 15.93 6.14
N PHE A 353 8.03 16.56 5.22
CA PHE A 353 9.42 16.99 5.42
C PHE A 353 9.72 18.29 4.64
N PRO A 354 10.45 19.26 5.21
CA PRO A 354 10.84 20.47 4.49
C PRO A 354 11.76 20.11 3.33
N ALA A 355 11.57 20.83 2.24
CA ALA A 355 12.31 20.65 1.02
C ALA A 355 13.06 21.94 0.68
N THR A 356 14.27 21.79 0.17
CA THR A 356 15.10 22.92 -0.25
C THR A 356 15.57 22.68 -1.66
N ILE A 357 15.45 23.68 -2.52
CA ILE A 357 15.99 23.67 -3.87
C ILE A 357 16.89 24.88 -4.10
N VAL A 358 17.88 24.71 -4.96
CA VAL A 358 18.70 25.80 -5.49
C VAL A 358 18.30 26.03 -6.93
N VAL A 359 18.06 27.29 -7.26
CA VAL A 359 17.73 27.77 -8.61
C VAL A 359 18.85 28.71 -9.05
N ASP A 360 19.33 28.60 -10.28
CA ASP A 360 20.36 29.51 -10.80
C ASP A 360 19.77 30.86 -11.23
N ALA A 361 20.65 31.80 -11.61
CA ALA A 361 20.26 33.15 -12.06
C ALA A 361 19.39 33.15 -13.33
N ALA A 362 19.42 32.06 -14.12
CA ALA A 362 18.60 31.87 -15.30
C ALA A 362 17.23 31.24 -14.99
N GLY A 363 16.96 30.87 -13.73
CA GLY A 363 15.71 30.26 -13.29
C GLY A 363 15.67 28.74 -13.46
N LYS A 364 16.83 28.07 -13.60
CA LYS A 364 16.92 26.61 -13.74
C LYS A 364 17.21 25.94 -12.40
N LEU A 365 16.66 24.75 -12.20
CA LEU A 365 16.96 23.93 -11.03
C LEU A 365 18.44 23.51 -11.04
N VAL A 366 19.13 23.63 -9.92
CA VAL A 366 20.52 23.20 -9.76
C VAL A 366 20.60 21.91 -8.96
N SER A 367 19.89 21.86 -7.84
CA SER A 367 19.81 20.70 -6.94
C SER A 367 18.65 20.85 -5.97
N GLY A 368 18.16 19.74 -5.43
CA GLY A 368 17.24 19.73 -4.30
C GLY A 368 17.76 18.88 -3.15
N ALA A 369 17.11 18.97 -1.99
CA ALA A 369 17.26 18.05 -0.87
C ALA A 369 15.98 18.03 -0.04
N ILE A 370 15.75 16.90 0.64
CA ILE A 370 14.64 16.70 1.57
C ILE A 370 15.22 16.17 2.87
N GLY A 371 14.81 16.76 3.98
CA GLY A 371 15.29 16.34 5.28
C GLY A 371 15.09 17.40 6.35
N MET A 372 15.40 17.05 7.58
CA MET A 372 15.39 17.96 8.72
C MET A 372 16.69 17.84 9.51
N GLY A 373 16.97 18.85 10.33
CA GLY A 373 18.09 18.84 11.27
C GLY A 373 19.45 19.14 10.65
N ASP A 374 20.49 19.10 11.48
CA ASP A 374 21.82 19.62 11.15
C ASP A 374 22.49 18.92 9.97
N ALA A 375 22.22 17.62 9.79
CA ALA A 375 22.68 16.88 8.61
C ALA A 375 22.09 17.44 7.31
N THR A 376 20.85 17.93 7.35
CA THR A 376 20.23 18.64 6.21
C THR A 376 20.83 20.03 6.03
N GLY A 377 21.22 20.70 7.12
CA GLY A 377 22.01 21.93 7.06
C GLY A 377 23.35 21.75 6.33
N VAL A 378 24.07 20.64 6.59
CA VAL A 378 25.29 20.28 5.86
C VAL A 378 25.00 19.98 4.38
N LEU A 379 23.88 19.33 4.06
CA LEU A 379 23.44 19.11 2.67
C LEU A 379 23.09 20.42 1.94
N ILE A 380 22.49 21.40 2.63
CA ILE A 380 22.22 22.73 2.05
C ILE A 380 23.52 23.44 1.68
N LYS A 381 24.54 23.36 2.54
CA LYS A 381 25.87 23.90 2.23
C LYS A 381 26.50 23.19 1.04
N ALA A 382 26.36 21.85 0.95
CA ALA A 382 26.80 21.08 -0.21
C ALA A 382 26.06 21.49 -1.51
N MET A 383 24.76 21.79 -1.43
CA MET A 383 23.97 22.26 -2.58
C MET A 383 24.40 23.66 -3.05
N LEU A 384 24.60 24.59 -2.11
CA LEU A 384 25.06 25.94 -2.41
C LEU A 384 26.47 25.91 -3.04
N ALA A 385 27.35 25.02 -2.57
CA ALA A 385 28.66 24.80 -3.16
C ALA A 385 28.59 24.16 -4.56
N LYS A 386 27.75 23.12 -4.74
CA LYS A 386 27.54 22.46 -6.04
C LYS A 386 27.00 23.42 -7.09
N GLY A 387 26.10 24.32 -6.69
CA GLY A 387 25.58 25.38 -7.55
C GLY A 387 26.53 26.54 -7.81
N LYS A 388 27.74 26.51 -7.24
CA LYS A 388 28.69 27.64 -7.22
C LYS A 388 28.04 28.94 -6.72
N VAL A 389 27.05 28.81 -5.85
CA VAL A 389 26.27 29.92 -5.29
C VAL A 389 27.04 30.58 -4.15
N VAL A 390 27.75 29.77 -3.36
CA VAL A 390 28.58 30.26 -2.26
C VAL A 390 29.94 29.58 -2.24
N LYS A 391 30.95 30.29 -1.73
CA LYS A 391 32.23 29.70 -1.31
C LYS A 391 32.14 29.27 0.15
N LEU A 392 32.34 27.98 0.41
CA LEU A 392 32.29 27.40 1.76
C LEU A 392 33.51 27.79 2.61
N SER A 393 33.35 27.77 3.94
CA SER A 393 34.47 27.80 4.88
C SER A 393 35.18 26.45 4.94
N ALA A 394 36.47 26.40 5.32
CA ALA A 394 37.22 25.15 5.42
C ALA A 394 36.61 24.14 6.41
N GLU A 395 35.98 24.63 7.47
CA GLU A 395 35.25 23.81 8.44
C GLU A 395 34.00 23.16 7.80
N ASP A 396 33.25 23.93 7.02
CA ASP A 396 32.07 23.44 6.31
C ASP A 396 32.44 22.49 5.15
N GLU A 397 33.54 22.72 4.44
CA GLU A 397 34.08 21.80 3.44
C GLU A 397 34.40 20.42 4.06
N THR A 398 35.01 20.41 5.24
CA THR A 398 35.35 19.18 5.97
C THR A 398 34.10 18.44 6.45
N ALA A 399 33.11 19.18 6.97
CA ALA A 399 31.84 18.60 7.41
C ALA A 399 31.05 17.98 6.24
N VAL A 400 31.03 18.65 5.08
CA VAL A 400 30.41 18.14 3.86
C VAL A 400 31.10 16.87 3.36
N ALA A 401 32.44 16.85 3.30
CA ALA A 401 33.20 15.68 2.85
C ALA A 401 32.97 14.44 3.74
N LYS A 402 32.92 14.62 5.06
CA LYS A 402 32.66 13.54 6.02
C LYS A 402 31.26 12.96 5.90
N ALA A 403 30.25 13.81 5.65
CA ALA A 403 28.87 13.36 5.47
C ALA A 403 28.68 12.52 4.21
N VAL A 404 29.40 12.86 3.12
CA VAL A 404 29.39 12.09 1.87
C VAL A 404 30.06 10.72 2.05
N ALA A 405 31.21 10.66 2.74
CA ALA A 405 31.93 9.38 2.93
C ALA A 405 31.19 8.35 3.83
N ALA A 406 30.45 8.81 4.84
CA ALA A 406 29.70 7.94 5.75
C ALA A 406 28.49 7.25 5.08
N HIS A 407 27.96 7.86 4.02
CA HIS A 407 26.92 7.29 3.18
C HIS A 407 27.45 6.09 2.38
N ASP A 408 28.66 6.20 1.84
CA ASP A 408 29.25 5.19 0.93
C ASP A 408 29.65 3.88 1.65
N ALA A 409 29.87 3.91 2.97
CA ALA A 409 30.28 2.75 3.76
C ALA A 409 29.14 1.80 4.17
N ALA A 410 27.90 2.30 4.29
CA ALA A 410 26.75 1.51 4.77
C ALA A 410 26.25 0.47 3.74
N ALA A 411 26.67 0.58 2.47
CA ALA A 411 26.18 -0.25 1.38
C ALA A 411 26.81 -1.65 1.26
N LYS A 412 27.82 -2.01 2.07
CA LYS A 412 28.73 -3.16 1.79
C LYS A 412 28.48 -4.51 2.52
N ASN A 413 27.54 -4.67 3.47
CA ASN A 413 27.75 -5.62 4.58
C ASN A 413 26.78 -6.84 4.76
N GLN A 414 26.17 -7.47 3.73
CA GLN A 414 24.98 -8.29 4.00
C GLN A 414 24.71 -9.60 3.15
N THR A 415 25.69 -10.47 2.77
CA THR A 415 25.42 -11.71 1.97
C THR A 415 26.09 -13.05 2.38
N ALA A 416 25.52 -13.86 3.28
CA ALA A 416 25.95 -15.28 3.44
C ALA A 416 24.90 -16.25 4.05
N GLY A 417 24.56 -17.36 3.36
CA GLY A 417 24.12 -18.67 3.93
C GLY A 417 22.78 -19.30 3.44
N GLY A 418 22.80 -20.47 2.78
CA GLY A 418 21.60 -21.31 2.43
C GLY A 418 21.91 -22.78 2.06
N MET A 419 20.93 -23.70 2.20
CA MET A 419 20.96 -25.13 1.76
C MET A 419 19.51 -25.69 1.46
N PRO A 420 19.31 -26.82 0.73
CA PRO A 420 18.15 -27.08 -0.19
C PRO A 420 17.00 -27.99 0.35
N PRO A 421 15.84 -28.11 -0.35
CA PRO A 421 14.62 -28.74 0.18
C PRO A 421 14.39 -30.21 -0.21
N ALA A 422 13.77 -31.00 0.69
CA ALA A 422 13.28 -32.36 0.46
C ALA A 422 11.80 -32.41 0.01
N LYS A 423 11.39 -33.50 -0.67
CA LYS A 423 10.02 -33.79 -1.18
C LYS A 423 8.97 -33.72 -0.06
N ARG A 424 7.87 -32.99 -0.28
CA ARG A 424 6.72 -32.86 0.66
C ARG A 424 5.68 -33.96 0.42
N VAL A 425 5.24 -34.62 1.50
CA VAL A 425 4.07 -35.50 1.58
C VAL A 425 2.94 -34.71 2.26
N GLY A 426 1.67 -34.96 1.89
CA GLY A 426 0.50 -34.19 2.36
C GLY A 426 0.13 -34.39 3.84
N LEU A 427 -0.73 -33.52 4.36
CA LEU A 427 -1.25 -33.50 5.74
C LEU A 427 -1.94 -34.83 6.11
N LEU A 428 -1.76 -35.32 7.35
CA LEU A 428 -2.38 -36.58 7.78
C LEU A 428 -3.92 -36.43 7.93
N GLY A 429 -4.67 -37.30 7.26
CA GLY A 429 -6.13 -37.30 7.26
C GLY A 429 -6.79 -38.28 8.24
N ALA A 430 -8.11 -38.23 8.31
CA ALA A 430 -8.92 -39.15 9.12
C ALA A 430 -8.66 -40.63 8.79
N GLY A 431 -8.54 -41.46 9.82
CA GLY A 431 -8.23 -42.89 9.76
C GLY A 431 -6.73 -43.22 9.85
N ALA A 432 -5.84 -42.25 9.66
CA ALA A 432 -4.40 -42.46 9.83
C ALA A 432 -4.05 -42.71 11.30
N VAL A 433 -3.09 -43.59 11.56
CA VAL A 433 -2.52 -43.74 12.90
C VAL A 433 -1.70 -42.48 13.19
N ALA A 434 -1.99 -41.82 14.32
CA ALA A 434 -1.25 -40.63 14.73
C ALA A 434 0.22 -41.01 15.02
N PRO A 435 1.22 -40.45 14.31
CA PRO A 435 2.62 -40.75 14.56
C PRO A 435 3.03 -40.36 15.96
N ASP A 436 3.66 -41.28 16.67
CA ASP A 436 4.23 -40.95 17.97
C ASP A 436 5.46 -40.04 17.82
N PHE A 437 5.64 -39.12 18.77
CA PHE A 437 6.80 -38.25 18.83
C PHE A 437 7.05 -37.74 20.23
N VAL A 438 8.29 -37.34 20.48
CA VAL A 438 8.73 -36.82 21.77
C VAL A 438 8.41 -35.33 21.86
N MET A 439 7.83 -34.94 22.99
CA MET A 439 7.66 -33.56 23.39
C MET A 439 8.23 -33.36 24.79
N HIS A 440 8.65 -32.14 25.09
CA HIS A 440 9.17 -31.76 26.40
C HIS A 440 8.19 -30.84 27.11
N ASP A 441 8.09 -30.97 28.43
CA ASP A 441 7.49 -29.93 29.25
C ASP A 441 8.50 -28.84 29.63
N ILE A 442 8.06 -27.83 30.38
CA ILE A 442 8.93 -26.72 30.81
C ILE A 442 10.05 -27.16 31.78
N GLN A 443 9.92 -28.32 32.41
CA GLN A 443 10.94 -28.93 33.26
C GLN A 443 11.92 -29.79 32.44
N GLY A 444 11.69 -29.96 31.14
CA GLY A 444 12.49 -30.81 30.26
C GLY A 444 12.19 -32.30 30.42
N ARG A 445 11.06 -32.66 31.06
CA ARG A 445 10.61 -34.06 31.11
C ARG A 445 10.04 -34.43 29.75
N GLU A 446 10.39 -35.62 29.30
CA GLU A 446 9.96 -36.15 28.01
C GLU A 446 8.58 -36.81 28.13
N PHE A 447 7.75 -36.58 27.13
CA PHE A 447 6.43 -37.17 26.97
C PHE A 447 6.28 -37.64 25.53
N HIS A 448 5.63 -38.77 25.36
CA HIS A 448 5.25 -39.30 24.06
C HIS A 448 3.77 -39.04 23.80
N LEU A 449 3.39 -38.82 22.54
CA LEU A 449 1.98 -38.78 22.20
C LEU A 449 1.28 -40.13 22.52
N ALA A 450 2.00 -41.24 22.36
CA ALA A 450 1.52 -42.58 22.69
C ALA A 450 1.14 -42.75 24.17
N ASP A 451 1.64 -41.91 25.08
CA ASP A 451 1.28 -41.93 26.51
C ASP A 451 -0.21 -41.62 26.74
N PHE A 452 -0.87 -41.00 25.76
CA PHE A 452 -2.29 -40.65 25.81
C PHE A 452 -3.21 -41.70 25.17
N LYS A 453 -2.69 -42.86 24.77
CA LYS A 453 -3.49 -43.93 24.17
C LYS A 453 -4.61 -44.40 25.11
N GLY A 454 -5.79 -44.65 24.54
CA GLY A 454 -7.01 -44.96 25.31
C GLY A 454 -7.85 -43.74 25.67
N LYS A 455 -7.32 -42.53 25.49
CA LYS A 455 -8.05 -41.25 25.63
C LYS A 455 -8.38 -40.68 24.25
N VAL A 456 -9.33 -39.75 24.19
CA VAL A 456 -9.55 -38.93 23.00
C VAL A 456 -8.63 -37.71 23.11
N VAL A 457 -7.72 -37.53 22.16
CA VAL A 457 -6.68 -36.50 22.23
C VAL A 457 -6.97 -35.41 21.21
N ILE A 458 -7.00 -34.15 21.64
CA ILE A 458 -6.91 -33.00 20.75
C ILE A 458 -5.44 -32.57 20.77
N LEU A 459 -4.69 -32.93 19.73
CA LEU A 459 -3.31 -32.49 19.54
C LEU A 459 -3.32 -31.15 18.80
N ASP A 460 -2.95 -30.07 19.47
CA ASP A 460 -2.97 -28.71 18.94
C ASP A 460 -1.56 -28.17 18.74
N PHE A 461 -1.18 -27.92 17.48
CA PHE A 461 0.11 -27.31 17.14
C PHE A 461 0.02 -25.78 17.15
N TRP A 462 0.82 -25.14 18.00
CA TRP A 462 0.74 -23.69 18.27
C TRP A 462 2.11 -23.04 18.54
N ALA A 463 2.18 -21.71 18.66
CA ALA A 463 3.40 -20.98 19.03
C ALA A 463 3.11 -19.74 19.90
N THR A 464 4.06 -19.26 20.70
CA THR A 464 3.82 -18.13 21.64
C THR A 464 3.64 -16.78 20.95
N TRP A 465 4.10 -16.64 19.71
CA TRP A 465 3.90 -15.47 18.87
C TRP A 465 2.65 -15.56 17.97
N CYS A 466 1.97 -16.72 17.95
CA CYS A 466 0.83 -16.94 17.07
C CYS A 466 -0.46 -16.35 17.67
N GLY A 467 -0.83 -15.15 17.22
CA GLY A 467 -2.06 -14.46 17.63
C GLY A 467 -3.33 -15.32 17.46
N PRO A 468 -3.59 -15.91 16.28
CA PRO A 468 -4.74 -16.79 16.08
C PRO A 468 -4.75 -18.03 16.98
N CYS A 469 -3.59 -18.61 17.30
CA CYS A 469 -3.49 -19.76 18.20
C CYS A 469 -3.86 -19.38 19.64
N ILE A 470 -3.35 -18.25 20.13
CA ILE A 470 -3.68 -17.78 21.49
C ILE A 470 -5.17 -17.40 21.56
N ALA A 471 -5.73 -16.85 20.49
CA ALA A 471 -7.15 -16.55 20.39
C ALA A 471 -8.06 -17.79 20.39
N SER A 472 -7.59 -18.97 19.97
CA SER A 472 -8.37 -20.23 20.00
C SER A 472 -8.30 -20.95 21.36
N MET A 473 -7.32 -20.65 22.20
CA MET A 473 -7.13 -21.33 23.50
C MET A 473 -8.31 -21.21 24.47
N PRO A 474 -9.01 -20.06 24.60
CA PRO A 474 -10.20 -19.98 25.45
C PRO A 474 -11.30 -20.99 25.04
N HIS A 475 -11.55 -21.13 23.73
CA HIS A 475 -12.52 -22.11 23.22
C HIS A 475 -12.02 -23.54 23.45
N THR A 476 -10.75 -23.82 23.16
CA THR A 476 -10.15 -25.15 23.35
C THR A 476 -10.13 -25.56 24.83
N GLN A 477 -9.87 -24.63 25.75
CA GLN A 477 -9.95 -24.82 27.19
C GLN A 477 -11.38 -25.14 27.65
N ARG A 478 -12.41 -24.48 27.09
CA ARG A 478 -13.81 -24.81 27.37
C ARG A 478 -14.15 -26.23 26.95
N ILE A 479 -13.73 -26.64 25.75
CA ILE A 479 -13.90 -28.00 25.25
C ILE A 479 -13.20 -29.00 26.18
N ALA A 480 -11.94 -28.75 26.54
CA ALA A 480 -11.18 -29.59 27.45
C ALA A 480 -11.92 -29.79 28.79
N ALA A 481 -12.35 -28.68 29.40
CA ALA A 481 -13.07 -28.70 30.68
C ALA A 481 -14.43 -29.41 30.59
N GLN A 482 -15.18 -29.19 29.51
CA GLN A 482 -16.52 -29.73 29.30
C GLN A 482 -16.52 -31.25 29.09
N TYR A 483 -15.49 -31.79 28.43
CA TYR A 483 -15.45 -33.20 28.05
C TYR A 483 -14.40 -34.04 28.80
N LYS A 484 -13.72 -33.47 29.81
CA LYS A 484 -12.71 -34.19 30.61
C LYS A 484 -13.20 -35.50 31.24
N ASP A 485 -14.46 -35.55 31.70
CA ASP A 485 -15.07 -36.73 32.33
C ASP A 485 -15.37 -37.86 31.32
N GLN A 486 -15.16 -37.59 30.03
CA GLN A 486 -15.26 -38.57 28.95
C GLN A 486 -13.88 -38.96 28.40
N ASP A 487 -12.80 -38.76 29.17
CA ASP A 487 -11.42 -39.03 28.79
C ASP A 487 -10.94 -38.21 27.58
N VAL A 488 -11.43 -36.97 27.42
CA VAL A 488 -10.87 -36.02 26.45
C VAL A 488 -9.70 -35.27 27.08
N VAL A 489 -8.56 -35.24 26.37
CA VAL A 489 -7.36 -34.50 26.78
C VAL A 489 -6.89 -33.62 25.64
N VAL A 490 -6.47 -32.40 25.96
CA VAL A 490 -5.84 -31.51 24.98
C VAL A 490 -4.34 -31.45 25.22
N VAL A 491 -3.59 -31.81 24.20
CA VAL A 491 -2.12 -31.77 24.15
C VAL A 491 -1.75 -30.58 23.26
N ALA A 492 -1.43 -29.45 23.89
CA ALA A 492 -1.02 -28.24 23.18
C ALA A 492 0.49 -28.29 22.92
N SER A 493 0.87 -28.82 21.76
CA SER A 493 2.26 -29.01 21.34
C SER A 493 2.82 -27.73 20.70
N GLY A 494 3.67 -27.04 21.45
CA GLY A 494 4.41 -25.88 21.00
C GLY A 494 5.37 -26.23 19.87
N THR A 495 5.26 -25.49 18.77
CA THR A 495 6.11 -25.59 17.59
C THR A 495 6.59 -24.20 17.17
N SER A 496 7.60 -24.12 16.30
CA SER A 496 7.96 -22.88 15.60
C SER A 496 8.37 -21.71 16.53
N ASP A 497 8.87 -22.02 17.73
CA ASP A 497 9.31 -21.06 18.76
C ASP A 497 10.49 -21.64 19.56
N THR A 498 10.99 -20.92 20.57
CA THR A 498 12.09 -21.39 21.44
C THR A 498 11.60 -21.97 22.76
N GLY A 499 12.32 -22.95 23.30
CA GLY A 499 12.06 -23.52 24.62
C GLY A 499 12.10 -22.46 25.73
N ALA A 500 12.96 -21.43 25.58
CA ALA A 500 12.99 -20.29 26.50
C ALA A 500 11.68 -19.50 26.50
N LYS A 501 11.07 -19.28 25.33
CA LYS A 501 9.77 -18.59 25.22
C LYS A 501 8.64 -19.42 25.82
N PHE A 502 8.64 -20.73 25.61
CA PHE A 502 7.66 -21.63 26.25
C PHE A 502 7.82 -21.66 27.77
N LYS A 503 9.05 -21.76 28.29
CA LYS A 503 9.34 -21.70 29.74
C LYS A 503 8.93 -20.37 30.38
N GLU A 504 8.93 -19.27 29.62
CA GLU A 504 8.42 -17.97 30.08
C GLU A 504 6.88 -17.88 30.02
N TRP A 505 6.29 -18.41 28.94
CA TRP A 505 4.88 -18.21 28.61
C TRP A 505 3.97 -19.17 29.39
N ILE A 506 4.32 -20.46 29.47
CA ILE A 506 3.47 -21.52 30.02
C ILE A 506 3.17 -21.26 31.51
N PRO A 507 4.13 -20.99 32.41
CA PRO A 507 3.80 -20.73 33.82
C PRO A 507 2.85 -19.55 34.04
N LYS A 508 2.90 -18.54 33.17
CA LYS A 508 2.05 -17.33 33.25
C LYS A 508 0.62 -17.59 32.77
N ASN A 509 0.40 -18.62 31.94
CA ASN A 509 -0.88 -18.87 31.28
C ASN A 509 -1.52 -20.21 31.65
N GLN A 510 -0.76 -21.19 32.16
CA GLN A 510 -1.28 -22.45 32.68
C GLN A 510 -2.43 -22.26 33.68
N PRO A 511 -2.40 -21.27 34.62
CA PRO A 511 -3.53 -21.03 35.52
C PRO A 511 -4.82 -20.61 34.81
N LYS A 512 -4.73 -20.02 33.60
CA LYS A 512 -5.89 -19.64 32.78
C LYS A 512 -6.44 -20.82 31.99
N TYR A 513 -5.57 -21.79 31.69
CA TYR A 513 -5.86 -22.95 30.86
C TYR A 513 -5.50 -24.25 31.60
N PRO A 514 -6.14 -24.53 32.76
CA PRO A 514 -5.76 -25.64 33.62
C PRO A 514 -6.01 -27.02 33.00
N ASP A 515 -6.89 -27.12 31.99
CA ASP A 515 -7.24 -28.38 31.34
C ASP A 515 -6.45 -28.60 30.03
N LEU A 516 -5.57 -27.66 29.65
CA LEU A 516 -4.64 -27.81 28.52
C LEU A 516 -3.28 -28.31 29.01
N GLN A 517 -2.78 -29.39 28.42
CA GLN A 517 -1.45 -29.91 28.71
C GLN A 517 -0.46 -29.32 27.73
N PHE A 518 0.38 -28.40 28.19
CA PHE A 518 1.37 -27.74 27.35
C PHE A 518 2.69 -28.52 27.31
N TYR A 519 3.07 -28.87 26.09
CA TYR A 519 4.37 -29.44 25.78
C TYR A 519 4.96 -28.65 24.61
N PHE A 520 6.21 -28.92 24.24
CA PHE A 520 6.81 -28.35 23.04
C PHE A 520 7.80 -29.32 22.41
N ASP A 521 7.95 -29.19 21.09
CA ASP A 521 8.87 -29.98 20.31
C ASP A 521 10.33 -29.65 20.69
N PRO A 522 11.21 -30.64 20.86
CA PRO A 522 12.62 -30.41 21.18
C PRO A 522 13.40 -29.70 20.04
N HIS A 523 12.88 -29.71 18.81
CA HIS A 523 13.47 -29.05 17.64
C HIS A 523 13.09 -27.56 17.54
N GLU A 524 13.66 -26.76 18.45
CA GLU A 524 13.29 -25.35 18.65
C GLU A 524 13.76 -24.39 17.53
N ARG A 525 13.12 -23.23 17.43
CA ARG A 525 13.44 -22.18 16.45
C ARG A 525 14.86 -21.64 16.65
N GLY A 526 15.66 -21.69 15.59
CA GLY A 526 17.07 -21.29 15.61
C GLY A 526 18.04 -22.45 15.89
N SER A 527 17.54 -23.64 16.22
CA SER A 527 18.36 -24.86 16.27
C SER A 527 18.67 -25.38 14.86
N ALA A 528 19.78 -26.12 14.72
CA ALA A 528 20.15 -26.75 13.44
C ALA A 528 19.15 -27.84 12.99
N THR A 529 18.34 -28.35 13.93
CA THR A 529 17.35 -29.40 13.68
C THR A 529 15.93 -28.86 13.57
N PHE A 530 15.74 -27.54 13.52
CA PHE A 530 14.42 -26.89 13.51
C PHE A 530 13.42 -27.47 12.48
N GLU A 531 13.89 -27.82 11.28
CA GLU A 531 13.03 -28.39 10.24
C GLU A 531 12.62 -29.85 10.47
N GLN A 532 13.19 -30.51 11.50
CA GLN A 532 12.89 -31.88 11.92
C GLN A 532 11.76 -31.98 12.95
N ARG A 533 11.19 -30.84 13.38
CA ARG A 533 10.02 -30.80 14.27
C ARG A 533 8.87 -31.68 13.75
N ALA A 534 8.18 -32.35 14.66
CA ALA A 534 7.08 -33.27 14.36
C ALA A 534 5.96 -32.61 13.55
N SER A 535 5.65 -31.34 13.83
CA SER A 535 4.69 -30.56 13.05
C SER A 535 5.07 -30.50 11.56
N SER A 536 6.36 -30.46 11.23
CA SER A 536 6.87 -30.40 9.84
C SER A 536 6.98 -31.79 9.20
N VAL A 537 7.65 -32.73 9.87
CA VAL A 537 8.08 -33.99 9.24
C VAL A 537 7.16 -35.18 9.49
N LEU A 538 6.38 -35.17 10.58
CA LEU A 538 5.48 -36.27 10.94
C LEU A 538 4.03 -35.94 10.62
N TYR A 539 3.60 -34.72 10.97
CA TYR A 539 2.21 -34.28 10.84
C TYR A 539 1.96 -33.40 9.62
N HIS A 540 3.03 -32.89 8.98
CA HIS A 540 2.97 -32.07 7.75
C HIS A 540 2.08 -30.82 7.85
N VAL A 541 2.08 -30.18 9.02
CA VAL A 541 1.36 -28.94 9.33
C VAL A 541 1.86 -27.79 8.46
N GLU A 542 0.98 -27.27 7.60
CA GLU A 542 1.30 -26.17 6.69
C GLU A 542 1.09 -24.78 7.32
N GLY A 543 0.32 -24.70 8.41
CA GLY A 543 0.03 -23.47 9.14
C GLY A 543 -0.51 -23.74 10.53
N ILE A 544 -0.32 -22.80 11.45
CA ILE A 544 -0.81 -22.88 12.83
C ILE A 544 -1.86 -21.80 13.10
N PRO A 545 -2.90 -22.06 13.92
CA PRO A 545 -3.13 -23.30 14.66
C PRO A 545 -3.63 -24.43 13.74
N THR A 546 -3.23 -25.67 14.05
CA THR A 546 -3.78 -26.89 13.43
C THR A 546 -4.00 -27.93 14.51
N GLN A 547 -5.22 -28.46 14.58
CA GLN A 547 -5.65 -29.47 15.55
C GLN A 547 -5.86 -30.82 14.87
N PHE A 548 -5.36 -31.89 15.50
CA PHE A 548 -5.70 -33.27 15.17
C PHE A 548 -6.52 -33.85 16.32
N VAL A 549 -7.75 -34.26 16.04
CA VAL A 549 -8.55 -35.02 17.00
C VAL A 549 -8.27 -36.49 16.79
N ILE A 550 -7.81 -37.18 17.82
CA ILE A 550 -7.34 -38.56 17.79
C ILE A 550 -8.26 -39.39 18.70
N GLY A 551 -8.78 -40.50 18.18
CA GLY A 551 -9.62 -41.42 18.90
C GLY A 551 -8.85 -42.27 19.92
N ARG A 552 -9.58 -42.97 20.79
CA ARG A 552 -9.01 -43.86 21.82
C ARG A 552 -8.13 -44.97 21.26
N ASP A 553 -8.35 -45.33 20.01
CA ASP A 553 -7.57 -46.31 19.26
C ASP A 553 -6.24 -45.76 18.70
N GLY A 554 -5.96 -44.46 18.90
CA GLY A 554 -4.77 -43.77 18.41
C GLY A 554 -4.85 -43.33 16.95
N LYS A 555 -6.03 -43.39 16.33
CA LYS A 555 -6.24 -42.92 14.96
C LYS A 555 -6.79 -41.51 14.92
N ILE A 556 -6.31 -40.72 13.96
CA ILE A 556 -6.83 -39.38 13.68
C ILE A 556 -8.27 -39.53 13.21
N VAL A 557 -9.20 -38.84 13.86
CA VAL A 557 -10.62 -38.75 13.55
C VAL A 557 -10.88 -37.57 12.62
N ALA A 558 -10.23 -36.44 12.87
CA ALA A 558 -10.33 -35.26 12.03
C ALA A 558 -9.10 -34.36 12.19
N THR A 559 -8.84 -33.57 11.15
CA THR A 559 -7.81 -32.54 11.13
C THR A 559 -8.48 -31.19 10.87
N ILE A 560 -8.16 -30.19 11.68
CA ILE A 560 -8.79 -28.87 11.68
C ILE A 560 -7.68 -27.83 11.53
N VAL A 561 -7.71 -27.06 10.44
CA VAL A 561 -6.73 -26.02 10.15
C VAL A 561 -7.34 -24.63 10.41
N GLY A 562 -6.59 -23.77 11.09
CA GLY A 562 -6.96 -22.39 11.39
C GLY A 562 -7.88 -22.23 12.61
N ASN A 563 -8.22 -20.97 12.92
CA ASN A 563 -9.09 -20.60 14.03
C ASN A 563 -10.41 -20.00 13.50
N GLY A 564 -11.54 -20.62 13.78
CA GLY A 564 -12.88 -20.12 13.42
C GLY A 564 -13.56 -19.26 14.49
N GLY A 565 -12.89 -18.96 15.60
CA GLY A 565 -13.43 -18.16 16.70
C GLY A 565 -14.34 -18.96 17.66
N GLU A 566 -15.04 -18.26 18.57
CA GLU A 566 -15.82 -18.91 19.64
C GLU A 566 -17.03 -19.73 19.15
N GLU A 567 -17.48 -19.51 17.91
CA GLU A 567 -18.61 -20.21 17.31
C GLU A 567 -18.21 -21.42 16.45
N ASP A 568 -16.92 -21.72 16.35
CA ASP A 568 -16.38 -22.83 15.57
C ASP A 568 -16.69 -24.17 16.24
N ALA A 569 -17.60 -24.94 15.66
CA ALA A 569 -18.02 -26.22 16.20
C ALA A 569 -17.24 -27.42 15.64
N ARG A 570 -16.21 -27.20 14.81
CA ARG A 570 -15.49 -28.29 14.12
C ARG A 570 -14.87 -29.28 15.10
N THR A 571 -14.31 -28.80 16.20
CA THR A 571 -13.67 -29.64 17.22
C THR A 571 -14.71 -30.51 17.95
N GLU A 572 -15.86 -29.97 18.32
CA GLU A 572 -16.98 -30.71 18.92
C GLU A 572 -17.59 -31.73 17.94
N GLY A 573 -17.65 -31.38 16.64
CA GLY A 573 -18.00 -32.32 15.58
C GLY A 573 -17.03 -33.50 15.52
N ALA A 574 -15.73 -33.25 15.63
CA ALA A 574 -14.69 -34.27 15.61
C ALA A 574 -14.72 -35.13 16.88
N LEU A 575 -14.97 -34.53 18.05
CA LEU A 575 -15.18 -35.25 19.30
C LEU A 575 -16.39 -36.19 19.22
N THR A 576 -17.47 -35.77 18.56
CA THR A 576 -18.63 -36.64 18.32
C THR A 576 -18.23 -37.88 17.50
N LEU A 577 -17.44 -37.68 16.45
CA LEU A 577 -16.91 -38.79 15.64
C LEU A 577 -15.94 -39.69 16.43
N ALA A 578 -15.26 -39.15 17.45
CA ALA A 578 -14.41 -39.90 18.38
C ALA A 578 -15.20 -40.61 19.51
N GLY A 579 -16.54 -40.57 19.47
CA GLY A 579 -17.41 -41.23 20.44
C GLY A 579 -17.60 -40.45 21.75
N VAL A 580 -17.31 -39.15 21.77
CA VAL A 580 -17.64 -38.27 22.90
C VAL A 580 -19.09 -37.82 22.78
N LYS A 581 -19.82 -37.83 23.90
CA LYS A 581 -21.20 -37.32 23.97
C LYS A 581 -21.18 -35.80 23.97
N VAL A 582 -21.59 -35.22 22.85
CA VAL A 582 -21.71 -33.78 22.59
C VAL A 582 -23.19 -33.43 22.42
N ASP A 583 -23.59 -32.22 22.78
CA ASP A 583 -24.95 -31.72 22.53
C ASP A 583 -25.36 -31.90 21.05
N ALA A 584 -26.59 -32.34 20.81
CA ALA A 584 -27.03 -32.74 19.47
C ALA A 584 -26.98 -31.61 18.43
N VAL A 585 -27.25 -30.37 18.85
CA VAL A 585 -27.24 -29.19 17.97
C VAL A 585 -25.81 -28.81 17.63
N VAL A 586 -24.93 -28.77 18.64
CA VAL A 586 -23.50 -28.48 18.45
C VAL A 586 -22.83 -29.56 17.61
N ALA A 587 -23.14 -30.82 17.85
CA ALA A 587 -22.62 -31.95 17.09
C ALA A 587 -23.05 -31.90 15.61
N ALA A 588 -24.29 -31.46 15.32
CA ALA A 588 -24.77 -31.28 13.95
C ALA A 588 -24.01 -30.15 13.23
N LYS A 589 -23.90 -28.98 13.86
CA LYS A 589 -23.14 -27.84 13.33
C LYS A 589 -21.68 -28.20 13.07
N GLY A 590 -21.06 -28.92 14.01
CA GLY A 590 -19.68 -29.36 13.90
C GLY A 590 -19.42 -30.35 12.76
N ARG A 591 -20.30 -31.33 12.57
CA ARG A 591 -20.20 -32.28 11.45
C ARG A 591 -20.32 -31.60 10.09
N GLU A 592 -21.23 -30.63 9.97
CA GLU A 592 -21.39 -29.84 8.74
C GLU A 592 -20.12 -29.03 8.43
N ALA A 593 -19.58 -28.34 9.44
CA ALA A 593 -18.36 -27.54 9.28
C ALA A 593 -17.13 -28.39 8.93
N LEU A 594 -16.99 -29.59 9.52
CA LEU A 594 -15.93 -30.54 9.16
C LEU A 594 -16.07 -31.05 7.72
N ALA A 595 -17.29 -31.37 7.28
CA ALA A 595 -17.53 -31.81 5.92
C ALA A 595 -17.19 -30.72 4.88
N ALA A 596 -17.50 -29.45 5.19
CA ALA A 596 -17.11 -28.31 4.37
C ALA A 596 -15.58 -28.17 4.27
N SER A 597 -14.87 -28.18 5.40
CA SER A 597 -13.40 -28.11 5.41
C SER A 597 -12.73 -29.30 4.68
N ALA A 598 -13.28 -30.51 4.81
CA ALA A 598 -12.76 -31.69 4.11
C ALA A 598 -12.99 -31.62 2.59
N ALA A 599 -14.12 -31.06 2.14
CA ALA A 599 -14.40 -30.85 0.72
C ALA A 599 -13.43 -29.84 0.10
N GLU A 600 -13.11 -28.76 0.83
CA GLU A 600 -12.11 -27.77 0.41
C GLU A 600 -10.70 -28.38 0.34
N ALA A 601 -10.29 -29.16 1.34
CA ALA A 601 -9.00 -29.83 1.35
C ALA A 601 -8.86 -30.85 0.20
N LYS A 602 -9.89 -31.65 -0.06
CA LYS A 602 -9.90 -32.62 -1.18
C LYS A 602 -9.86 -31.92 -2.54
N ALA A 603 -10.53 -30.77 -2.69
CA ALA A 603 -10.41 -29.96 -3.90
C ALA A 603 -8.98 -29.43 -4.09
N ARG A 604 -8.29 -29.08 -2.99
CA ARG A 604 -6.88 -28.67 -2.98
C ARG A 604 -5.89 -29.80 -3.24
N GLU A 605 -6.16 -31.01 -2.78
CA GLU A 605 -5.32 -32.19 -3.10
C GLU A 605 -5.50 -32.63 -4.55
N ALA A 606 -6.73 -32.63 -5.07
CA ALA A 606 -7.00 -32.91 -6.47
C ALA A 606 -6.29 -31.89 -7.38
N GLU A 607 -6.25 -30.63 -6.97
CA GLU A 607 -5.44 -29.56 -7.56
C GLU A 607 -3.94 -29.88 -7.57
N LEU A 608 -3.37 -30.30 -6.44
CA LEU A 608 -1.94 -30.59 -6.33
C LEU A 608 -1.54 -31.88 -7.06
N ALA A 609 -2.42 -32.87 -7.12
CA ALA A 609 -2.23 -34.10 -7.88
C ALA A 609 -2.31 -33.84 -9.40
N ASP A 610 -3.24 -32.98 -9.83
CA ASP A 610 -3.29 -32.45 -11.20
C ASP A 610 -2.01 -31.69 -11.55
N GLU A 611 -1.48 -30.86 -10.65
CA GLU A 611 -0.17 -30.21 -10.82
C GLU A 611 1.01 -31.19 -10.87
N ALA A 612 0.90 -32.39 -10.30
CA ALA A 612 1.96 -33.41 -10.34
C ALA A 612 1.92 -34.26 -11.63
N ILE A 613 0.73 -34.46 -12.21
CA ILE A 613 0.50 -35.20 -13.47
C ILE A 613 0.66 -34.27 -14.69
N HIS A 614 0.27 -33.01 -14.53
CA HIS A 614 0.45 -31.91 -15.47
C HIS A 614 1.40 -30.88 -14.86
N PRO A 615 2.70 -31.21 -14.77
CA PRO A 615 3.70 -30.34 -14.15
C PRO A 615 3.63 -28.96 -14.78
N LYS A 616 3.74 -27.94 -13.91
CA LYS A 616 3.89 -26.55 -14.31
C LYS A 616 4.98 -26.47 -15.39
N PRO A 617 4.82 -25.64 -16.44
CA PRO A 617 5.78 -25.56 -17.54
C PRO A 617 7.22 -25.49 -17.02
N ALA A 618 8.15 -26.27 -17.58
CA ALA A 618 9.50 -26.45 -17.03
C ALA A 618 10.27 -25.13 -16.81
N PHE A 619 9.95 -24.10 -17.59
CA PHE A 619 10.52 -22.76 -17.42
C PHE A 619 10.12 -22.09 -16.11
N MET A 620 8.99 -22.44 -15.50
CA MET A 620 8.51 -21.81 -14.27
C MET A 620 9.12 -22.35 -12.98
N VAL A 621 9.45 -23.63 -12.98
CA VAL A 621 10.12 -24.27 -11.84
C VAL A 621 11.53 -23.69 -11.69
N ASN A 622 12.17 -23.32 -12.80
CA ASN A 622 13.52 -22.77 -12.84
C ASN A 622 13.51 -21.23 -12.94
N TYR A 623 12.98 -20.63 -14.02
CA TYR A 623 13.13 -19.21 -14.38
C TYR A 623 12.58 -18.19 -13.37
N GLY A 624 11.44 -18.47 -12.71
CA GLY A 624 10.88 -17.58 -11.68
C GLY A 624 11.55 -17.67 -10.32
N LYS A 625 12.52 -18.57 -10.18
CA LYS A 625 13.35 -18.76 -8.98
C LYS A 625 14.84 -18.63 -9.28
N LEU A 626 15.21 -18.39 -10.54
CA LEU A 626 16.61 -18.29 -10.97
C LEU A 626 17.30 -17.13 -10.27
N LYS A 627 18.45 -17.45 -9.71
CA LYS A 627 19.40 -16.46 -9.21
C LYS A 627 20.51 -16.26 -10.23
N GLU A 628 21.20 -15.12 -10.12
CA GLU A 628 22.43 -14.88 -10.88
C GLU A 628 23.40 -16.07 -10.71
N GLY A 629 23.87 -16.63 -11.82
CA GLY A 629 24.78 -17.78 -11.86
C GLY A 629 24.12 -19.16 -11.94
N GLU A 630 22.80 -19.27 -11.78
CA GLU A 630 22.10 -20.56 -11.92
C GLU A 630 21.80 -20.90 -13.39
N PRO A 631 21.87 -22.19 -13.78
CA PRO A 631 21.53 -22.62 -15.14
C PRO A 631 20.05 -22.40 -15.42
N VAL A 632 19.74 -21.80 -16.56
CA VAL A 632 18.38 -21.75 -17.09
C VAL A 632 17.98 -23.18 -17.44
N GLY A 633 16.93 -23.68 -16.79
CA GLY A 633 16.42 -25.03 -17.07
C GLY A 633 16.04 -25.19 -18.54
N ASP A 634 16.13 -26.42 -19.07
CA ASP A 634 15.87 -26.64 -20.49
C ASP A 634 14.37 -26.55 -20.80
N ILE A 635 13.97 -25.46 -21.46
CA ILE A 635 12.56 -25.14 -21.73
C ILE A 635 12.15 -25.76 -23.06
N PRO A 636 11.10 -26.60 -23.13
CA PRO A 636 10.58 -27.05 -24.41
C PRO A 636 9.98 -25.87 -25.18
N VAL A 637 10.40 -25.69 -26.43
CA VAL A 637 9.93 -24.61 -27.32
C VAL A 637 9.72 -25.16 -28.73
N GLN A 638 8.94 -24.48 -29.57
CA GLN A 638 8.85 -24.78 -31.00
C GLN A 638 9.59 -23.72 -31.80
N ASP A 639 10.36 -24.15 -32.80
CA ASP A 639 11.03 -23.23 -33.72
C ASP A 639 10.04 -22.61 -34.73
N ALA A 640 10.54 -21.70 -35.58
CA ALA A 640 9.71 -21.02 -36.58
C ALA A 640 9.12 -21.94 -37.66
N ASP A 641 9.55 -23.21 -37.74
CA ASP A 641 8.98 -24.23 -38.63
C ASP A 641 7.97 -25.13 -37.88
N GLY A 642 7.67 -24.82 -36.61
CA GLY A 642 6.80 -25.60 -35.74
C GLY A 642 7.42 -26.89 -35.22
N ARG A 643 8.75 -27.05 -35.33
CA ARG A 643 9.44 -28.26 -34.85
C ARG A 643 9.73 -28.14 -33.37
N ASP A 644 9.39 -29.19 -32.62
CA ASP A 644 9.73 -29.30 -31.20
C ASP A 644 11.25 -29.28 -31.00
N THR A 645 11.70 -28.41 -30.12
CA THR A 645 13.09 -28.25 -29.72
C THR A 645 13.14 -27.82 -28.26
N THR A 646 14.32 -27.45 -27.78
CA THR A 646 14.51 -26.96 -26.41
C THR A 646 15.33 -25.68 -26.39
N PHE A 647 15.13 -24.86 -25.36
CA PHE A 647 15.87 -23.62 -25.17
C PHE A 647 17.37 -23.88 -25.20
N ALA A 648 17.87 -24.92 -24.53
CA ALA A 648 19.29 -25.26 -24.55
C ALA A 648 19.76 -25.70 -25.95
N ALA A 649 18.92 -26.37 -26.73
CA ALA A 649 19.25 -26.75 -28.10
C ALA A 649 19.37 -25.53 -29.04
N VAL A 650 18.46 -24.55 -28.89
CA VAL A 650 18.45 -23.30 -29.69
C VAL A 650 19.57 -22.34 -29.28
N THR A 651 19.90 -22.29 -27.99
CA THR A 651 20.84 -21.32 -27.41
C THR A 651 22.26 -21.86 -27.24
N LYS A 652 22.52 -23.12 -27.60
CA LYS A 652 23.76 -23.83 -27.29
C LYS A 652 25.02 -23.05 -27.69
N GLY A 653 25.86 -22.73 -26.70
CA GLY A 653 27.14 -22.06 -26.91
C GLY A 653 27.02 -20.59 -27.27
N LYS A 654 25.88 -19.96 -27.02
CA LYS A 654 25.59 -18.56 -27.34
C LYS A 654 25.25 -17.78 -26.08
N THR A 655 25.73 -16.54 -25.99
CA THR A 655 25.24 -15.58 -25.00
C THR A 655 23.88 -15.09 -25.47
N VAL A 656 22.82 -15.40 -24.74
CA VAL A 656 21.46 -15.20 -25.21
C VAL A 656 20.77 -14.05 -24.48
N VAL A 657 20.27 -13.08 -25.25
CA VAL A 657 19.31 -12.09 -24.79
C VAL A 657 17.93 -12.64 -25.07
N PHE A 658 17.34 -13.27 -24.06
CA PHE A 658 16.07 -13.96 -24.15
C PHE A 658 14.92 -13.01 -23.80
N SER A 659 14.11 -12.68 -24.79
CA SER A 659 12.99 -11.75 -24.67
C SER A 659 11.67 -12.50 -24.75
N VAL A 660 10.85 -12.42 -23.71
CA VAL A 660 9.53 -13.11 -23.66
C VAL A 660 8.41 -12.08 -23.76
N TRP A 661 7.37 -12.37 -24.55
CA TRP A 661 6.15 -11.55 -24.65
C TRP A 661 4.89 -12.41 -24.76
N ALA A 662 3.73 -11.80 -24.50
CA ALA A 662 2.42 -12.43 -24.66
C ALA A 662 1.68 -12.02 -25.93
N GLY A 663 0.98 -12.98 -26.53
CA GLY A 663 -0.03 -12.74 -27.57
C GLY A 663 0.53 -12.21 -28.89
N ALA A 664 -0.32 -11.56 -29.69
CA ALA A 664 0.02 -11.03 -31.02
C ALA A 664 0.87 -9.73 -30.99
N ASN A 665 1.18 -9.20 -29.79
CA ASN A 665 1.83 -7.90 -29.58
C ASN A 665 3.33 -8.01 -29.30
N GLY A 666 4.04 -8.85 -30.06
CA GLY A 666 5.50 -8.93 -29.94
C GLY A 666 6.21 -7.59 -30.22
N PRO A 667 7.51 -7.49 -29.90
CA PRO A 667 8.26 -6.25 -30.04
C PRO A 667 8.11 -5.63 -31.43
N SER A 668 7.83 -4.34 -31.49
CA SER A 668 7.60 -3.60 -32.73
C SER A 668 8.23 -2.20 -32.66
N GLY A 669 8.28 -1.50 -33.79
CA GLY A 669 8.86 -0.16 -33.86
C GLY A 669 10.31 -0.10 -33.37
N GLU A 670 10.64 0.90 -32.56
CA GLU A 670 12.00 1.13 -32.05
C GLU A 670 12.55 -0.03 -31.22
N ALA A 671 11.69 -0.80 -30.54
CA ALA A 671 12.09 -1.95 -29.76
C ALA A 671 12.69 -3.06 -30.63
N LEU A 672 12.03 -3.36 -31.75
CA LEU A 672 12.47 -4.37 -32.71
C LEU A 672 13.72 -3.91 -33.46
N VAL A 673 13.77 -2.63 -33.86
CA VAL A 673 14.94 -2.01 -34.49
C VAL A 673 16.16 -2.08 -33.57
N PHE A 674 15.98 -1.79 -32.28
CA PHE A 674 17.06 -1.87 -31.29
C PHE A 674 17.55 -3.31 -31.10
N ALA A 675 16.64 -4.27 -30.92
CA ALA A 675 16.98 -5.68 -30.74
C ALA A 675 17.72 -6.24 -31.97
N GLU A 676 17.26 -5.91 -33.18
CA GLU A 676 17.91 -6.33 -34.42
C GLU A 676 19.30 -5.70 -34.58
N ALA A 677 19.43 -4.39 -34.31
CA ALA A 677 20.71 -3.69 -34.39
C ALA A 677 21.75 -4.30 -33.46
N TRP A 678 21.38 -4.59 -32.20
CA TRP A 678 22.27 -5.21 -31.23
C TRP A 678 22.55 -6.67 -31.54
N SER A 679 21.54 -7.42 -31.99
CA SER A 679 21.71 -8.81 -32.38
C SER A 679 22.71 -8.96 -33.52
N ARG A 680 22.63 -8.10 -34.56
CA ARG A 680 23.60 -8.14 -35.66
C ARG A 680 24.98 -7.69 -35.24
N LYS A 681 25.06 -6.62 -34.44
CA LYS A 681 26.33 -5.98 -34.07
C LYS A 681 27.24 -6.90 -33.27
N TYR A 682 26.69 -7.81 -32.48
CA TYR A 682 27.47 -8.71 -31.61
C TYR A 682 27.34 -10.20 -31.97
N ALA A 683 26.76 -10.52 -33.14
CA ALA A 683 26.59 -11.90 -33.60
C ALA A 683 27.93 -12.64 -33.79
N ASP A 684 28.96 -11.93 -34.26
CA ASP A 684 30.32 -12.45 -34.46
C ASP A 684 31.00 -12.89 -33.15
N GLN A 685 30.59 -12.29 -32.04
CA GLN A 685 31.03 -12.62 -30.68
C GLN A 685 30.14 -13.67 -30.01
N GLY A 686 29.18 -14.26 -30.73
CA GLY A 686 28.31 -15.31 -30.22
C GLY A 686 27.12 -14.80 -29.41
N VAL A 687 26.77 -13.51 -29.49
CA VAL A 687 25.52 -12.98 -28.92
C VAL A 687 24.35 -13.36 -29.82
N MET A 688 23.27 -13.84 -29.21
CA MET A 688 22.02 -14.18 -29.87
C MET A 688 20.88 -13.50 -29.15
N PHE A 689 20.07 -12.72 -29.86
CA PHE A 689 18.75 -12.39 -29.36
C PHE A 689 17.83 -13.59 -29.63
N LEU A 690 16.99 -13.95 -28.67
CA LEU A 690 16.00 -15.00 -28.84
C LEU A 690 14.67 -14.45 -28.36
N GLY A 691 13.74 -14.28 -29.29
CA GLY A 691 12.38 -13.93 -28.94
C GLY A 691 11.55 -15.17 -28.62
N MET A 692 10.71 -15.12 -27.61
CA MET A 692 9.70 -16.14 -27.36
C MET A 692 8.31 -15.54 -27.25
N ALA A 693 7.43 -15.97 -28.15
CA ALA A 693 6.00 -15.74 -28.02
C ALA A 693 5.42 -16.78 -27.05
N SER A 694 5.11 -16.34 -25.84
CA SER A 694 4.34 -17.12 -24.87
C SER A 694 2.87 -16.68 -24.90
N TYR A 695 1.95 -17.50 -24.43
CA TYR A 695 0.51 -17.16 -24.36
C TYR A 695 -0.20 -16.80 -25.67
N ALA A 696 0.44 -17.02 -26.82
CA ALA A 696 -0.10 -16.79 -28.15
C ALA A 696 -0.61 -18.11 -28.74
N SER A 697 -1.65 -18.08 -29.58
CA SER A 697 -1.85 -19.22 -30.48
C SER A 697 -0.68 -19.29 -31.46
N HIS A 698 -0.40 -20.48 -31.99
CA HIS A 698 0.59 -20.61 -33.07
C HIS A 698 0.20 -19.71 -34.26
N GLU A 699 -1.11 -19.49 -34.50
CA GLU A 699 -1.61 -18.56 -35.52
C GLU A 699 -1.25 -17.10 -35.22
N ASP A 700 -1.45 -16.63 -33.98
CA ASP A 700 -1.08 -15.27 -33.55
C ASP A 700 0.44 -15.03 -33.66
N PHE A 701 1.23 -16.05 -33.30
CA PHE A 701 2.69 -16.04 -33.46
C PHE A 701 3.09 -15.90 -34.93
N GLU A 702 2.48 -16.69 -35.81
CA GLU A 702 2.73 -16.65 -37.25
C GLU A 702 2.28 -15.34 -37.90
N GLN A 703 1.16 -14.75 -37.45
CA GLN A 703 0.70 -13.45 -37.90
C GLN A 703 1.69 -12.34 -37.52
N TRP A 704 2.16 -12.31 -36.28
CA TRP A 704 3.18 -11.34 -35.85
C TRP A 704 4.50 -11.52 -36.60
N ARG A 705 4.94 -12.78 -36.76
CA ARG A 705 6.18 -13.14 -37.48
C ARG A 705 6.10 -12.67 -38.94
N THR A 706 4.97 -12.90 -39.59
CA THR A 706 4.73 -12.49 -40.98
C THR A 706 4.68 -10.97 -41.12
N ALA A 707 3.99 -10.27 -40.22
CA ALA A 707 3.90 -8.80 -40.22
C ALA A 707 5.25 -8.09 -39.97
N ASN A 708 6.19 -8.80 -39.36
CA ASN A 708 7.54 -8.32 -39.07
C ASN A 708 8.63 -9.04 -39.87
N ALA A 709 8.25 -9.81 -40.89
CA ALA A 709 9.18 -10.50 -41.77
C ALA A 709 10.16 -9.50 -42.40
N GLY A 710 11.45 -9.83 -42.36
CA GLY A 710 12.53 -8.98 -42.88
C GLY A 710 12.92 -7.79 -41.97
N LYS A 711 12.24 -7.56 -40.85
CA LYS A 711 12.60 -6.52 -39.87
C LYS A 711 13.54 -7.01 -38.76
N PHE A 712 13.73 -8.33 -38.65
CA PHE A 712 14.65 -8.96 -37.72
C PHE A 712 15.29 -10.21 -38.34
N THR A 713 16.43 -10.64 -37.80
CA THR A 713 17.16 -11.86 -38.20
C THR A 713 17.46 -12.80 -37.05
N PHE A 714 17.21 -12.36 -35.81
CA PHE A 714 17.35 -13.21 -34.64
C PHE A 714 16.23 -14.26 -34.56
N PRO A 715 16.50 -15.45 -33.99
CA PRO A 715 15.48 -16.50 -33.86
C PRO A 715 14.32 -16.04 -32.98
N VAL A 716 13.12 -16.43 -33.39
CA VAL A 716 11.91 -16.35 -32.58
C VAL A 716 11.32 -17.74 -32.44
N VAL A 717 10.98 -18.13 -31.22
CA VAL A 717 10.40 -19.42 -30.86
C VAL A 717 9.02 -19.22 -30.26
N TRP A 718 8.22 -20.27 -30.29
CA TRP A 718 6.90 -20.28 -29.69
C TRP A 718 6.87 -21.22 -28.48
N ASP A 719 6.15 -20.82 -27.44
CA ASP A 719 5.91 -21.63 -26.25
C ASP A 719 4.73 -22.58 -26.48
N PRO A 720 4.95 -23.91 -26.52
CA PRO A 720 3.89 -24.88 -26.75
C PRO A 720 2.88 -25.00 -25.60
N ALA A 721 3.09 -24.30 -24.46
CA ALA A 721 2.09 -24.19 -23.39
C ALA A 721 0.77 -23.53 -23.85
N GLY A 722 0.77 -22.87 -25.02
CA GLY A 722 -0.42 -22.46 -25.74
C GLY A 722 -1.09 -21.18 -25.26
N LYS A 723 -2.17 -20.80 -25.94
CA LYS A 723 -3.01 -19.63 -25.64
C LYS A 723 -3.81 -19.88 -24.36
N SER A 724 -4.01 -18.84 -23.56
CA SER A 724 -5.06 -18.87 -22.52
C SER A 724 -6.38 -19.35 -23.15
N PRO A 725 -7.15 -20.23 -22.48
CA PRO A 725 -8.45 -20.63 -22.95
C PRO A 725 -9.20 -19.38 -23.38
N ASN A 726 -9.63 -19.42 -24.63
CA ASN A 726 -10.50 -18.42 -25.21
C ASN A 726 -11.84 -19.12 -25.36
N PRO A 727 -12.94 -18.55 -24.87
CA PRO A 727 -14.23 -19.22 -24.95
C PRO A 727 -14.70 -19.41 -26.40
N GLY A 728 -14.05 -18.78 -27.38
CA GLY A 728 -14.38 -18.88 -28.81
C GLY A 728 -15.65 -18.12 -29.19
N LYS A 729 -16.46 -17.76 -28.20
CA LYS A 729 -17.67 -16.92 -28.28
C LYS A 729 -17.71 -16.02 -27.03
N PRO A 730 -18.38 -14.85 -27.10
CA PRO A 730 -18.62 -14.00 -25.94
C PRO A 730 -19.16 -14.79 -24.75
N MET A 731 -18.71 -14.45 -23.52
CA MET A 731 -19.02 -15.22 -22.30
C MET A 731 -20.52 -15.38 -22.06
N ASP A 732 -21.32 -14.43 -22.51
CA ASP A 732 -22.78 -14.39 -22.45
C ASP A 732 -23.47 -15.33 -23.45
N GLU A 733 -22.80 -15.70 -24.54
CA GLU A 733 -23.31 -16.64 -25.57
C GLU A 733 -22.98 -18.11 -25.27
N LEU A 734 -22.13 -18.36 -24.27
CA LEU A 734 -21.81 -19.70 -23.81
C LEU A 734 -22.96 -20.25 -22.96
N THR A 735 -23.34 -21.50 -23.21
CA THR A 735 -24.23 -22.25 -22.31
C THR A 735 -23.56 -22.42 -20.94
N ASP A 736 -24.34 -22.70 -19.90
CA ASP A 736 -23.77 -22.85 -18.55
C ASP A 736 -22.78 -24.02 -18.46
N ALA A 737 -22.95 -25.06 -19.28
CA ALA A 737 -21.99 -26.15 -19.42
C ALA A 737 -20.69 -25.68 -20.11
N GLU A 738 -20.77 -24.86 -21.16
CA GLU A 738 -19.61 -24.26 -21.84
C GLU A 738 -18.92 -23.20 -20.97
N LYS A 739 -19.66 -22.41 -20.18
CA LYS A 739 -19.10 -21.48 -19.19
C LYS A 739 -18.38 -22.23 -18.08
N LYS A 740 -18.97 -23.33 -17.61
CA LYS A 740 -18.36 -24.17 -16.58
C LYS A 740 -17.11 -24.85 -17.12
N ASP A 741 -17.17 -25.43 -18.32
CA ASP A 741 -16.02 -26.01 -19.02
C ASP A 741 -14.95 -24.95 -19.32
N PHE A 742 -15.33 -23.75 -19.75
CA PHE A 742 -14.42 -22.62 -19.95
C PHE A 742 -13.79 -22.17 -18.63
N GLN A 743 -14.57 -21.98 -17.57
CA GLN A 743 -14.03 -21.60 -16.26
C GLN A 743 -13.19 -22.71 -15.63
N GLU A 744 -13.50 -23.98 -15.88
CA GLU A 744 -12.68 -25.13 -15.46
C GLU A 744 -11.39 -25.18 -16.27
N LYS A 745 -11.44 -24.98 -17.59
CA LYS A 745 -10.26 -24.85 -18.46
C LYS A 745 -9.42 -23.62 -18.12
N SER A 746 -10.03 -22.47 -17.84
CA SER A 746 -9.36 -21.22 -17.43
C SER A 746 -8.80 -21.33 -16.03
N ARG A 747 -9.53 -21.92 -15.06
CA ARG A 747 -8.96 -22.21 -13.75
C ARG A 747 -7.83 -23.20 -13.87
N ALA A 748 -7.97 -24.29 -14.60
CA ALA A 748 -6.89 -25.24 -14.86
C ALA A 748 -5.69 -24.56 -15.53
N PHE A 749 -5.92 -23.70 -16.53
CA PHE A 749 -4.88 -22.93 -17.21
C PHE A 749 -4.17 -21.93 -16.30
N PHE A 750 -4.91 -21.05 -15.59
CA PHE A 750 -4.32 -20.03 -14.72
C PHE A 750 -3.78 -20.59 -13.40
N LYS A 751 -4.19 -21.79 -13.01
CA LYS A 751 -3.63 -22.52 -11.88
C LYS A 751 -2.33 -23.24 -12.28
N LYS A 752 -2.31 -23.84 -13.48
CA LYS A 752 -1.11 -24.38 -14.13
C LYS A 752 -0.07 -23.30 -14.45
N ASN A 753 -0.51 -22.08 -14.81
CA ASN A 753 0.34 -21.00 -15.30
C ASN A 753 0.46 -19.79 -14.34
N GLY A 754 -0.24 -19.77 -13.20
CA GLY A 754 -0.38 -18.62 -12.30
C GLY A 754 0.91 -17.98 -11.78
N PRO A 755 1.99 -18.71 -11.47
CA PRO A 755 3.27 -18.10 -11.12
C PRO A 755 3.94 -17.27 -12.25
N LEU A 756 3.42 -17.30 -13.50
CA LEU A 756 3.89 -16.47 -14.62
C LEU A 756 3.45 -15.02 -14.56
N LEU A 757 2.50 -14.70 -13.68
CA LEU A 757 2.06 -13.33 -13.43
C LEU A 757 3.19 -12.49 -12.79
N PHE A 758 4.16 -13.13 -12.12
CA PHE A 758 5.24 -12.45 -11.39
C PHE A 758 6.60 -12.43 -12.11
N THR A 759 6.81 -13.24 -13.15
CA THR A 759 7.95 -13.11 -14.08
C THR A 759 7.60 -12.32 -15.36
N GLY A 760 6.42 -11.70 -15.36
CA GLY A 760 5.96 -10.69 -16.31
C GLY A 760 5.71 -11.19 -17.73
N GLY A 761 5.17 -12.41 -17.87
CA GLY A 761 4.70 -12.91 -19.16
C GLY A 761 3.29 -12.43 -19.53
N ALA A 762 2.35 -12.33 -18.59
CA ALA A 762 0.92 -12.16 -18.92
C ALA A 762 0.37 -10.73 -18.77
N MET A 763 1.05 -9.85 -18.02
CA MET A 763 0.50 -8.52 -17.63
C MET A 763 1.46 -7.35 -17.91
N ALA A 764 2.62 -7.60 -18.51
CA ALA A 764 3.57 -6.54 -18.83
C ALA A 764 3.42 -6.14 -20.31
N PRO A 765 3.01 -4.89 -20.63
CA PRO A 765 3.02 -4.37 -22.00
C PRO A 765 4.44 -4.13 -22.55
N VAL A 766 5.47 -4.71 -21.92
CA VAL A 766 6.89 -4.44 -22.15
C VAL A 766 7.65 -5.77 -22.06
N PRO A 767 8.53 -6.12 -23.03
CA PRO A 767 9.26 -7.37 -22.99
C PRO A 767 10.18 -7.44 -21.78
N ASN A 768 10.15 -8.59 -21.12
CA ASN A 768 11.12 -8.95 -20.09
C ASN A 768 12.28 -9.67 -20.75
N ASN A 769 13.48 -9.15 -20.52
CA ASN A 769 14.69 -9.64 -21.16
C ASN A 769 15.58 -10.24 -20.10
N THR A 770 15.99 -11.48 -20.32
CA THR A 770 16.96 -12.17 -19.47
C THR A 770 18.18 -12.47 -20.30
N VAL A 771 19.34 -12.14 -19.73
CA VAL A 771 20.61 -12.42 -20.39
C VAL A 771 21.20 -13.68 -19.79
N VAL A 772 21.55 -14.60 -20.67
CA VAL A 772 22.09 -15.92 -20.36
C VAL A 772 23.47 -16.04 -20.99
N ASP A 773 24.45 -16.56 -20.27
CA ASP A 773 25.79 -16.79 -20.82
C ASP A 773 25.83 -17.98 -21.78
N ALA A 774 26.97 -18.15 -22.48
CA ALA A 774 27.17 -19.26 -23.42
C ALA A 774 27.15 -20.67 -22.79
N GLN A 775 27.14 -20.78 -21.46
CA GLN A 775 26.99 -22.03 -20.73
C GLN A 775 25.54 -22.24 -20.25
N GLY A 776 24.62 -21.35 -20.60
CA GLY A 776 23.21 -21.44 -20.23
C GLY A 776 22.90 -20.90 -18.84
N ARG A 777 23.79 -20.12 -18.19
CA ARG A 777 23.54 -19.55 -16.86
C ARG A 777 22.98 -18.14 -16.93
N MET A 778 22.02 -17.83 -16.06
CA MET A 778 21.43 -16.50 -15.99
C MET A 778 22.43 -15.49 -15.44
N LEU A 779 22.67 -14.41 -16.18
CA LEU A 779 23.50 -13.28 -15.77
C LEU A 779 22.69 -12.15 -15.12
N GLY A 780 21.40 -12.07 -15.45
CA GLY A 780 20.49 -11.06 -14.90
C GLY A 780 19.30 -10.78 -15.80
N LEU A 781 18.45 -9.88 -15.35
CA LEU A 781 17.23 -9.46 -16.05
C LEU A 781 17.19 -7.95 -16.19
N TYR A 782 16.54 -7.47 -17.25
CA TYR A 782 16.17 -6.07 -17.40
C TYR A 782 14.79 -5.96 -18.04
N VAL A 783 14.02 -4.98 -17.57
CA VAL A 783 12.65 -4.71 -18.02
C VAL A 783 12.68 -3.50 -18.93
N GLY A 784 12.07 -3.61 -20.11
CA GLY A 784 12.10 -2.52 -21.10
C GLY A 784 12.37 -3.01 -22.51
N ALA A 785 12.26 -2.09 -23.47
CA ALA A 785 12.74 -2.29 -24.83
C ALA A 785 13.39 -1.00 -25.35
N GLY A 786 14.19 -1.11 -26.40
CA GLY A 786 14.79 0.06 -27.06
C GLY A 786 15.99 0.65 -26.31
N ALA A 787 16.46 1.81 -26.80
CA ALA A 787 17.71 2.44 -26.38
C ALA A 787 17.79 2.77 -24.87
N GLY A 788 16.65 2.96 -24.19
CA GLY A 788 16.60 3.18 -22.74
C GLY A 788 17.10 1.99 -21.90
N THR A 789 17.18 0.79 -22.49
CA THR A 789 17.67 -0.43 -21.83
C THR A 789 19.14 -0.76 -22.13
N LYS A 790 19.78 0.05 -22.98
CA LYS A 790 21.13 -0.16 -23.48
C LYS A 790 22.16 -0.41 -22.39
N ASP A 791 22.19 0.39 -21.32
CA ASP A 791 23.19 0.22 -20.26
C ASP A 791 23.02 -1.09 -19.49
N SER A 792 21.78 -1.50 -19.25
CA SER A 792 21.47 -2.76 -18.56
C SER A 792 21.89 -3.95 -19.41
N LEU A 793 21.54 -3.93 -20.70
CA LEU A 793 21.98 -4.95 -21.64
C LEU A 793 23.51 -4.98 -21.78
N ALA A 794 24.15 -3.82 -21.95
CA ALA A 794 25.59 -3.70 -22.08
C ALA A 794 26.34 -4.26 -20.86
N ASN A 795 25.88 -3.95 -19.64
CA ASN A 795 26.46 -4.53 -18.42
C ASN A 795 26.37 -6.07 -18.40
N LEU A 796 25.23 -6.62 -18.83
CA LEU A 796 25.02 -8.06 -18.85
C LEU A 796 25.85 -8.75 -19.96
N LEU A 797 26.01 -8.10 -21.13
CA LEU A 797 26.89 -8.61 -22.19
C LEU A 797 28.38 -8.54 -21.79
N LEU A 798 28.80 -7.50 -21.05
CA LEU A 798 30.16 -7.44 -20.48
C LEU A 798 30.38 -8.57 -19.46
N ARG A 799 29.39 -8.90 -18.62
CA ARG A 799 29.44 -10.06 -17.71
C ARG A 799 29.55 -11.39 -18.46
N ALA A 800 28.96 -11.46 -19.66
CA ALA A 800 29.09 -12.60 -20.55
C ALA A 800 30.44 -12.66 -21.31
N GLY A 801 31.33 -11.69 -21.10
CA GLY A 801 32.63 -11.60 -21.77
C GLY A 801 32.60 -11.02 -23.19
N ILE A 802 31.50 -10.37 -23.59
CA ILE A 802 31.37 -9.73 -24.90
C ILE A 802 32.11 -8.40 -24.91
N LYS A 803 32.93 -8.18 -25.94
CA LYS A 803 33.64 -6.92 -26.17
C LYS A 803 32.70 -5.93 -26.85
N LEU A 804 32.26 -4.93 -26.10
CA LEU A 804 31.39 -3.90 -26.63
C LEU A 804 32.18 -2.84 -27.42
N ALA A 805 31.59 -2.37 -28.52
CA ALA A 805 32.06 -1.17 -29.21
C ALA A 805 32.04 0.05 -28.27
N PRO A 806 32.93 1.04 -28.46
CA PRO A 806 33.03 2.20 -27.56
C PRO A 806 31.70 2.95 -27.36
N GLU A 807 30.91 3.09 -28.43
CA GLU A 807 29.62 3.75 -28.40
C GLU A 807 28.58 3.00 -27.56
N ASP A 808 28.76 1.70 -27.33
CA ASP A 808 27.84 0.81 -26.60
C ASP A 808 28.27 0.47 -25.19
N MET A 809 29.42 0.97 -24.75
CA MET A 809 29.86 0.84 -23.37
C MET A 809 28.84 1.48 -22.43
N PRO A 810 28.46 0.79 -21.33
CA PRO A 810 27.51 1.35 -20.39
C PRO A 810 28.16 2.50 -19.64
N ARG A 811 27.34 3.47 -19.25
CA ARG A 811 27.82 4.63 -18.45
C ARG A 811 28.52 4.22 -17.14
N LYS A 812 28.12 3.08 -16.55
CA LYS A 812 28.80 2.44 -15.43
C LYS A 812 28.84 0.94 -15.68
N VAL A 813 30.01 0.33 -15.47
CA VAL A 813 30.18 -1.13 -15.39
C VAL A 813 30.00 -1.54 -13.93
N PHE A 814 29.01 -2.37 -13.63
CA PHE A 814 28.73 -2.85 -12.27
C PHE A 814 29.48 -4.16 -11.97
N THR A 815 30.19 -4.20 -10.85
CA THR A 815 30.84 -5.41 -10.35
C THR A 815 29.82 -6.40 -9.76
N ALA A 816 30.18 -7.69 -9.67
CA ALA A 816 29.32 -8.73 -9.07
C ALA A 816 29.04 -8.49 -7.58
N GLU A 817 29.92 -7.79 -6.87
CA GLU A 817 29.74 -7.49 -5.43
C GLU A 817 28.77 -6.33 -5.20
N GLU A 818 28.72 -5.37 -6.14
CA GLU A 818 27.77 -4.25 -6.09
C GLU A 818 26.31 -4.66 -6.35
N THR A 819 26.05 -5.90 -6.78
CA THR A 819 24.69 -6.41 -7.06
C THR A 819 24.09 -7.30 -5.97
N LYS A 820 24.72 -7.41 -4.79
CA LYS A 820 24.29 -8.25 -3.66
C LYS A 820 23.34 -7.54 -2.66
N PRO A 821 22.19 -8.14 -2.24
CA PRO A 821 21.20 -7.51 -1.34
C PRO A 821 21.45 -7.79 0.15
N PRO A 822 20.78 -7.08 1.11
CA PRO A 822 21.35 -7.00 2.44
C PRO A 822 20.38 -7.45 3.67
N ALA A 823 20.82 -7.75 4.93
CA ALA A 823 20.21 -8.45 6.12
C ALA A 823 19.78 -7.59 7.39
N PRO A 824 18.86 -8.07 8.31
CA PRO A 824 18.12 -7.26 9.33
C PRO A 824 18.38 -7.51 10.87
N GLU A 825 17.97 -6.58 11.79
CA GLU A 825 18.25 -6.53 13.29
C GLU A 825 16.96 -6.50 14.21
N ALA A 826 17.01 -6.86 15.53
CA ALA A 826 15.88 -7.32 16.42
C ALA A 826 15.12 -6.28 17.33
N ALA A 827 13.84 -6.54 17.73
CA ALA A 827 12.91 -5.63 18.44
C ALA A 827 12.53 -6.01 19.92
N VAL A 828 12.14 -5.03 20.77
CA VAL A 828 11.73 -5.17 22.20
C VAL A 828 10.21 -5.41 22.36
N ALA A 829 9.77 -6.26 23.30
CA ALA A 829 8.36 -6.64 23.52
C ALA A 829 7.57 -5.70 24.46
N GLN A 830 6.25 -5.55 24.25
CA GLN A 830 5.34 -4.68 25.01
C GLN A 830 5.14 -5.09 26.49
N LEU A 831 5.09 -4.12 27.39
CA LEU A 831 4.87 -4.31 28.82
C LEU A 831 3.46 -4.90 29.08
N LYS A 832 3.38 -5.92 29.95
CA LYS A 832 2.14 -6.70 30.19
C LYS A 832 1.35 -6.18 31.39
N VAL A 833 0.02 -6.34 31.35
CA VAL A 833 -0.86 -6.15 32.52
C VAL A 833 -0.37 -7.01 33.68
N GLY A 834 -0.35 -6.42 34.87
CA GLY A 834 0.13 -6.99 36.11
C GLY A 834 1.60 -6.69 36.42
N ALA A 835 2.36 -6.12 35.48
CA ALA A 835 3.72 -5.66 35.75
C ALA A 835 3.75 -4.35 36.54
N MET A 836 4.82 -4.12 37.31
CA MET A 836 5.10 -2.79 37.85
C MET A 836 5.43 -1.84 36.71
N ALA A 837 4.79 -0.67 36.68
CA ALA A 837 5.08 0.35 35.67
C ALA A 837 6.53 0.86 35.85
N PRO A 838 7.42 0.68 34.85
CA PRO A 838 8.79 1.18 34.93
C PRO A 838 8.81 2.70 35.17
N ASP A 839 9.48 3.14 36.21
CA ASP A 839 9.59 4.57 36.50
C ASP A 839 10.47 5.26 35.45
N PHE A 840 10.13 6.50 35.12
CA PHE A 840 10.90 7.33 34.22
C PHE A 840 10.65 8.80 34.53
N THR A 841 11.57 9.65 34.08
CA THR A 841 11.47 11.11 34.23
C THR A 841 11.12 11.73 32.88
N ALA A 842 10.01 12.46 32.84
CA ALA A 842 9.62 13.30 31.71
C ALA A 842 9.76 14.78 32.09
N ARG A 843 9.52 15.67 31.13
CA ARG A 843 9.67 17.12 31.32
C ARG A 843 8.33 17.82 31.18
N ASP A 844 7.89 18.57 32.21
CA ASP A 844 6.68 19.41 32.13
C ASP A 844 6.87 20.63 31.21
N LEU A 845 5.85 21.47 31.05
CA LEU A 845 5.90 22.70 30.25
C LEU A 845 7.00 23.70 30.67
N ALA A 846 7.31 23.80 31.96
CA ALA A 846 8.34 24.70 32.48
C ALA A 846 9.76 24.11 32.32
N GLY A 847 9.87 22.85 31.87
CA GLY A 847 11.13 22.11 31.75
C GLY A 847 11.52 21.41 33.05
N GLY A 848 10.66 21.48 34.07
CA GLY A 848 10.76 20.75 35.32
C GLY A 848 10.71 19.25 35.08
N ASN A 849 11.42 18.52 35.93
CA ASN A 849 11.33 17.06 35.94
C ASN A 849 10.02 16.64 36.61
N VAL A 850 9.28 15.76 35.94
CA VAL A 850 8.14 15.06 36.53
C VAL A 850 8.37 13.58 36.35
N LYS A 851 8.37 12.83 37.45
CA LYS A 851 8.51 11.38 37.44
C LYS A 851 7.15 10.72 37.49
N LEU A 852 7.03 9.54 36.88
CA LEU A 852 5.83 8.73 37.03
C LEU A 852 5.60 8.35 38.51
N SER A 853 6.67 8.14 39.27
CA SER A 853 6.62 7.88 40.71
C SER A 853 6.02 9.02 41.54
N ASP A 854 5.96 10.25 41.04
CA ASP A 854 5.42 11.39 41.78
C ASP A 854 3.89 11.26 42.02
N PHE A 855 3.24 10.34 41.30
CA PHE A 855 1.81 10.05 41.39
C PHE A 855 1.49 8.78 42.19
N ARG A 856 2.44 8.20 42.92
CA ARG A 856 2.17 7.04 43.81
C ARG A 856 1.05 7.36 44.81
N GLY A 857 0.21 6.37 45.09
CA GLY A 857 -1.02 6.54 45.88
C GLY A 857 -2.23 7.02 45.08
N LYS A 858 -2.07 7.38 43.80
CA LYS A 858 -3.14 7.75 42.87
C LYS A 858 -3.32 6.69 41.79
N VAL A 859 -4.48 6.66 41.15
CA VAL A 859 -4.68 5.89 39.92
C VAL A 859 -4.19 6.73 38.75
N VAL A 860 -3.25 6.22 37.95
CA VAL A 860 -2.61 6.98 36.87
C VAL A 860 -3.01 6.41 35.51
N ILE A 861 -3.53 7.27 34.63
CA ILE A 861 -3.65 6.99 33.20
C ILE A 861 -2.37 7.52 32.54
N LEU A 862 -1.42 6.63 32.25
CA LEU A 862 -0.23 6.98 31.49
C LEU A 862 -0.55 6.90 30.00
N ASP A 863 -0.75 8.06 29.37
CA ASP A 863 -1.11 8.16 27.95
C ASP A 863 0.14 8.46 27.11
N PHE A 864 0.54 7.51 26.26
CA PHE A 864 1.56 7.76 25.24
C PHE A 864 0.91 8.27 23.97
N TRP A 865 1.19 9.54 23.65
CA TRP A 865 0.54 10.25 22.57
C TRP A 865 1.53 11.12 21.77
N ALA A 866 1.03 11.73 20.70
CA ALA A 866 1.74 12.76 19.95
C ALA A 866 0.75 13.72 19.27
N THR A 867 1.16 14.96 19.02
CA THR A 867 0.33 16.03 18.42
C THR A 867 -0.06 15.76 16.98
N TRP A 868 0.70 14.94 16.24
CA TRP A 868 0.37 14.53 14.87
C TRP A 868 -0.54 13.30 14.80
N CYS A 869 -0.81 12.64 15.93
CA CYS A 869 -1.58 11.42 15.98
C CYS A 869 -3.08 11.74 16.02
N GLY A 870 -3.77 11.58 14.88
CA GLY A 870 -5.21 11.84 14.76
C GLY A 870 -6.07 11.09 15.79
N PRO A 871 -5.87 9.77 16.00
CA PRO A 871 -6.60 9.04 17.04
C PRO A 871 -6.29 9.52 18.47
N CYS A 872 -5.06 9.96 18.75
CA CYS A 872 -4.70 10.54 20.05
C CYS A 872 -5.44 11.85 20.29
N MET A 873 -5.49 12.71 19.27
CA MET A 873 -6.26 13.96 19.33
C MET A 873 -7.75 13.71 19.53
N ALA A 874 -8.29 12.68 18.86
CA ALA A 874 -9.68 12.27 19.02
C ALA A 874 -9.99 11.72 20.43
N SER A 875 -9.00 11.12 21.12
CA SER A 875 -9.17 10.57 22.47
C SER A 875 -9.05 11.61 23.58
N MET A 876 -8.42 12.76 23.32
CA MET A 876 -8.18 13.79 24.36
C MET A 876 -9.45 14.35 25.01
N PRO A 877 -10.54 14.67 24.29
CA PRO A 877 -11.78 15.12 24.92
C PRO A 877 -12.34 14.08 25.91
N HIS A 878 -12.35 12.80 25.51
CA HIS A 878 -12.82 11.73 26.38
C HIS A 878 -11.88 11.51 27.57
N THR A 879 -10.56 11.57 27.35
CA THR A 879 -9.54 11.43 28.40
C THR A 879 -9.64 12.55 29.44
N GLN A 880 -9.90 13.78 29.00
CA GLN A 880 -10.19 14.93 29.86
C GLN A 880 -11.51 14.74 30.63
N GLU A 881 -12.58 14.30 29.97
CA GLU A 881 -13.87 14.01 30.62
C GLU A 881 -13.70 12.98 31.74
N VAL A 882 -13.01 11.87 31.45
CA VAL A 882 -12.68 10.81 32.41
C VAL A 882 -11.83 11.36 33.56
N SER A 883 -10.80 12.15 33.26
CA SER A 883 -9.95 12.77 34.29
C SER A 883 -10.77 13.65 35.24
N ALA A 884 -11.59 14.54 34.68
CA ALA A 884 -12.43 15.46 35.46
C ALA A 884 -13.48 14.71 36.29
N LYS A 885 -14.15 13.71 35.71
CA LYS A 885 -15.21 12.92 36.36
C LYS A 885 -14.70 12.09 37.54
N TYR A 886 -13.48 11.57 37.46
CA TYR A 886 -12.93 10.65 38.47
C TYR A 886 -11.83 11.28 39.34
N LYS A 887 -11.58 12.59 39.21
CA LYS A 887 -10.58 13.34 39.97
C LYS A 887 -10.71 13.18 41.49
N ASP A 888 -11.93 13.27 42.02
CA ASP A 888 -12.22 13.14 43.46
C ASP A 888 -11.97 11.72 44.01
N GLN A 889 -11.84 10.73 43.11
CA GLN A 889 -11.46 9.36 43.46
C GLN A 889 -9.94 9.14 43.37
N GLY A 890 -9.17 10.18 43.06
CA GLY A 890 -7.72 10.15 42.96
C GLY A 890 -7.19 9.66 41.60
N VAL A 891 -7.94 9.86 40.52
CA VAL A 891 -7.47 9.60 39.15
C VAL A 891 -6.66 10.79 38.63
N VAL A 892 -5.52 10.53 37.98
CA VAL A 892 -4.69 11.53 37.30
C VAL A 892 -4.27 11.01 35.93
N VAL A 893 -4.34 11.87 34.91
CA VAL A 893 -3.77 11.58 33.59
C VAL A 893 -2.36 12.13 33.51
N PHE A 894 -1.40 11.25 33.21
CA PHE A 894 -0.02 11.58 32.87
C PHE A 894 0.15 11.45 31.35
N GLY A 895 -0.07 12.54 30.63
CA GLY A 895 0.05 12.59 29.18
C GLY A 895 1.51 12.75 28.77
N ASN A 896 2.18 11.65 28.43
CA ASN A 896 3.57 11.66 28.00
C ASN A 896 3.68 11.70 26.47
N CYS A 897 4.05 12.87 25.94
CA CYS A 897 4.26 13.04 24.52
C CYS A 897 5.58 12.38 24.10
N THR A 898 5.50 11.26 23.37
CA THR A 898 6.63 10.34 23.15
C THR A 898 7.25 10.40 21.76
N SER A 899 6.71 11.20 20.84
CA SER A 899 7.22 11.24 19.45
C SER A 899 7.16 12.62 18.81
N ASP A 900 6.99 13.65 19.63
CA ASP A 900 7.15 15.05 19.23
C ASP A 900 8.46 15.63 19.72
N THR A 901 8.87 16.69 19.04
CA THR A 901 9.89 17.56 19.58
C THR A 901 9.35 18.33 20.78
N ARG A 902 10.23 18.70 21.71
CA ARG A 902 9.88 19.54 22.86
C ARG A 902 9.04 20.77 22.48
N ALA A 903 9.43 21.44 21.40
CA ALA A 903 8.76 22.64 20.92
C ALA A 903 7.34 22.38 20.40
N LYS A 904 7.09 21.24 19.72
CA LYS A 904 5.75 20.87 19.24
C LYS A 904 4.82 20.52 20.40
N PHE A 905 5.34 19.79 21.39
CA PHE A 905 4.64 19.52 22.64
C PHE A 905 4.26 20.83 23.35
N GLU A 906 5.21 21.74 23.59
CA GLU A 906 4.93 22.99 24.28
C GLU A 906 3.93 23.88 23.54
N ALA A 907 4.06 24.00 22.21
CA ALA A 907 3.16 24.80 21.39
C ALA A 907 1.73 24.27 21.45
N TRP A 908 1.56 22.95 21.32
CA TRP A 908 0.26 22.32 21.37
C TRP A 908 -0.36 22.44 22.76
N VAL A 909 0.39 22.12 23.81
CA VAL A 909 -0.14 22.16 25.17
C VAL A 909 -0.49 23.60 25.56
N LYS A 910 0.31 24.61 25.20
CA LYS A 910 -0.05 26.02 25.44
C LYS A 910 -1.37 26.41 24.76
N ALA A 911 -1.64 25.88 23.57
CA ALA A 911 -2.87 26.15 22.83
C ALA A 911 -4.10 25.41 23.39
N HIS A 912 -3.93 24.22 23.98
CA HIS A 912 -5.06 23.35 24.35
C HIS A 912 -5.18 23.04 25.85
N GLN A 913 -4.23 23.43 26.69
CA GLN A 913 -4.28 23.18 28.14
C GLN A 913 -5.50 23.82 28.82
N ALA A 914 -6.07 24.87 28.23
CA ALA A 914 -7.30 25.48 28.71
C ALA A 914 -8.53 24.58 28.45
N GLU A 915 -8.51 23.78 27.38
CA GLU A 915 -9.53 22.80 27.04
C GLU A 915 -9.34 21.48 27.82
N TYR A 916 -8.09 21.17 28.18
CA TYR A 916 -7.69 19.96 28.89
C TYR A 916 -6.94 20.24 30.20
N PRO A 917 -7.57 20.93 31.17
CA PRO A 917 -6.90 21.39 32.40
C PRO A 917 -6.59 20.28 33.39
N ASP A 918 -7.17 19.08 33.24
CA ASP A 918 -7.00 17.96 34.18
C ASP A 918 -5.99 16.91 33.69
N ILE A 919 -5.20 17.24 32.67
CA ILE A 919 -4.13 16.40 32.16
C ILE A 919 -2.77 16.98 32.56
N VAL A 920 -1.92 16.16 33.19
CA VAL A 920 -0.53 16.50 33.44
C VAL A 920 0.27 16.25 32.17
N TRP A 921 0.55 17.34 31.46
CA TRP A 921 1.30 17.29 30.21
C TRP A 921 2.79 17.18 30.45
N THR A 922 3.41 16.14 29.89
CA THR A 922 4.85 15.93 29.94
C THR A 922 5.42 15.50 28.58
N HIS A 923 6.71 15.74 28.41
CA HIS A 923 7.45 15.43 27.19
C HIS A 923 8.57 14.43 27.47
N ASP A 924 8.66 13.41 26.62
CA ASP A 924 9.77 12.46 26.61
C ASP A 924 11.00 13.09 25.91
N PRO A 925 12.11 13.32 26.63
CA PRO A 925 13.30 13.96 26.05
C PRO A 925 13.98 13.14 24.95
N ALA A 926 13.66 11.85 24.82
CA ALA A 926 14.20 11.01 23.75
C ALA A 926 13.43 11.16 22.42
N GLU A 927 12.25 11.78 22.43
CA GLU A 927 11.47 12.10 21.22
C GLU A 927 11.32 10.89 20.27
N LYS A 928 11.77 11.00 19.00
CA LYS A 928 11.67 9.93 18.01
C LYS A 928 12.82 8.91 18.06
N LYS A 929 13.78 9.09 18.98
CA LYS A 929 14.94 8.20 19.04
C LYS A 929 14.54 6.81 19.55
N PRO A 930 15.31 5.76 19.23
CA PRO A 930 15.05 4.42 19.74
C PRO A 930 14.92 4.36 21.26
N GLU A 931 15.63 5.25 21.98
CA GLU A 931 15.70 5.28 23.45
C GLU A 931 14.42 5.75 24.16
N ARG A 932 13.40 6.21 23.41
CA ARG A 932 12.16 6.73 23.98
C ARG A 932 11.47 5.74 24.89
N VAL A 933 10.92 6.26 25.99
CA VAL A 933 10.31 5.49 27.08
C VAL A 933 9.22 4.57 26.54
N SER A 934 8.38 5.08 25.64
CA SER A 934 7.29 4.31 25.03
C SER A 934 7.80 3.02 24.37
N ARG A 935 8.88 3.08 23.60
CA ARG A 935 9.44 1.93 22.87
C ARG A 935 10.31 1.05 23.78
N ASN A 936 11.21 1.65 24.56
CA ASN A 936 12.25 0.89 25.24
C ASN A 936 11.84 0.35 26.61
N LEU A 937 10.99 1.07 27.35
CA LEU A 937 10.55 0.65 28.68
C LEU A 937 9.14 0.02 28.65
N TYR A 938 8.29 0.51 27.75
CA TYR A 938 6.89 0.09 27.66
C TYR A 938 6.56 -0.76 26.43
N GLY A 939 7.49 -0.88 25.46
CA GLY A 939 7.35 -1.68 24.23
C GLY A 939 6.14 -1.31 23.36
N VAL A 940 5.76 -0.04 23.36
CA VAL A 940 4.66 0.53 22.58
C VAL A 940 5.01 0.52 21.10
N SER A 941 4.19 -0.19 20.32
CA SER A 941 4.30 -0.32 18.85
C SER A 941 3.39 0.65 18.08
N GLY A 942 2.40 1.26 18.75
CA GLY A 942 1.45 2.22 18.18
C GLY A 942 0.84 3.15 19.23
N ILE A 943 0.35 4.31 18.82
CA ILE A 943 -0.28 5.32 19.70
C ILE A 943 -1.69 5.71 19.16
N PRO A 944 -2.64 6.12 20.02
CA PRO A 944 -2.53 6.25 21.47
C PRO A 944 -2.43 4.88 22.14
N THR A 945 -1.61 4.78 23.18
CA THR A 945 -1.60 3.62 24.07
C THR A 945 -1.62 4.14 25.50
N GLN A 946 -2.68 3.80 26.23
CA GLN A 946 -2.93 4.23 27.61
C GLN A 946 -2.72 3.06 28.56
N PHE A 947 -1.77 3.21 29.50
CA PHE A 947 -1.55 2.25 30.58
C PHE A 947 -2.30 2.72 31.83
N ILE A 948 -3.13 1.85 32.40
CA ILE A 948 -3.88 2.17 33.61
C ILE A 948 -3.11 1.58 34.79
N ILE A 949 -2.66 2.44 35.69
CA ILE A 949 -1.75 2.11 36.78
C ILE A 949 -2.50 2.35 38.10
N ASP A 950 -2.52 1.34 38.98
CA ASP A 950 -3.15 1.45 40.29
C ASP A 950 -2.32 2.28 41.30
N ARG A 951 -2.85 2.44 42.51
CA ARG A 951 -2.25 3.25 43.58
C ARG A 951 -0.89 2.73 44.04
N ASP A 952 -0.63 1.43 43.86
CA ASP A 952 0.63 0.78 44.22
C ASP A 952 1.67 0.87 43.08
N GLY A 953 1.26 1.34 41.90
CA GLY A 953 2.12 1.52 40.73
C GLY A 953 2.09 0.35 39.73
N LYS A 954 1.15 -0.59 39.88
CA LYS A 954 1.03 -1.76 39.01
C LYS A 954 0.11 -1.46 37.83
N VAL A 955 0.49 -1.90 36.64
CA VAL A 955 -0.37 -1.79 35.45
C VAL A 955 -1.54 -2.76 35.60
N VAL A 956 -2.76 -2.26 35.68
CA VAL A 956 -3.99 -3.07 35.81
C VAL A 956 -4.76 -3.22 34.50
N ASP A 957 -4.51 -2.36 33.52
CA ASP A 957 -5.03 -2.51 32.17
C ASP A 957 -4.22 -1.72 31.13
N ILE A 958 -4.40 -2.03 29.84
CA ILE A 958 -3.78 -1.32 28.72
C ILE A 958 -4.83 -1.12 27.62
N VAL A 959 -5.06 0.12 27.21
CA VAL A 959 -5.98 0.49 26.13
C VAL A 959 -5.16 0.95 24.93
N ILE A 960 -5.28 0.26 23.79
CA ILE A 960 -4.55 0.57 22.55
C ILE A 960 -5.54 1.11 21.52
N GLY A 961 -5.22 2.26 20.93
CA GLY A 961 -6.06 2.94 19.95
C GLY A 961 -7.34 3.54 20.55
N TYR A 962 -8.05 4.33 19.76
CA TYR A 962 -9.28 5.01 20.18
C TYR A 962 -10.34 5.01 19.08
N LEU A 963 -11.60 4.75 19.43
CA LEU A 963 -12.78 4.94 18.59
C LEU A 963 -13.75 5.91 19.27
N LYS A 964 -14.27 6.87 18.50
CA LYS A 964 -15.13 7.94 19.05
C LYS A 964 -16.38 7.35 19.71
N GLY A 965 -16.60 7.70 20.97
CA GLY A 965 -17.80 7.33 21.73
C GLY A 965 -17.73 5.97 22.42
N GLU A 966 -16.57 5.33 22.47
CA GLU A 966 -16.37 4.08 23.23
C GLU A 966 -16.16 4.32 24.74
N ALA A 967 -16.45 3.32 25.57
CA ALA A 967 -16.32 3.41 27.05
C ALA A 967 -15.15 2.59 27.63
N ILE A 968 -14.20 2.18 26.79
CA ILE A 968 -13.15 1.21 27.17
C ILE A 968 -12.22 1.76 28.27
N LEU A 969 -11.88 3.05 28.21
CA LEU A 969 -11.06 3.71 29.24
C LEU A 969 -11.77 3.73 30.61
N ASP A 970 -13.07 4.02 30.65
CA ASP A 970 -13.88 3.97 31.86
C ASP A 970 -13.91 2.56 32.46
N GLY A 971 -14.11 1.54 31.62
CA GLY A 971 -14.08 0.13 32.04
C GLY A 971 -12.71 -0.27 32.63
N ALA A 972 -11.62 0.23 32.05
CA ALA A 972 -10.27 -0.02 32.52
C ALA A 972 -10.00 0.62 33.91
N LEU A 973 -10.55 1.82 34.19
CA LEU A 973 -10.45 2.46 35.50
C LEU A 973 -11.16 1.68 36.61
N ALA A 974 -12.26 0.98 36.30
CA ALA A 974 -12.95 0.13 37.28
C ALA A 974 -12.01 -0.96 37.84
N LYS A 975 -11.10 -1.49 37.01
CA LYS A 975 -10.07 -2.47 37.43
C LYS A 975 -9.02 -1.88 38.37
N ALA A 976 -8.82 -0.56 38.35
CA ALA A 976 -7.96 0.17 39.28
C ALA A 976 -8.65 0.55 40.61
N GLY A 977 -9.88 0.06 40.83
CA GLY A 977 -10.67 0.37 42.03
C GLY A 977 -11.33 1.75 42.01
N VAL A 978 -11.52 2.34 40.82
CA VAL A 978 -12.34 3.55 40.64
C VAL A 978 -13.82 3.13 40.55
N LYS A 979 -14.70 3.83 41.26
CA LYS A 979 -16.15 3.62 41.17
C LYS A 979 -16.66 4.22 39.85
N VAL A 980 -16.91 3.35 38.89
CA VAL A 980 -17.42 3.68 37.54
C VAL A 980 -18.88 3.23 37.44
N ASP A 981 -19.69 3.95 36.66
CA ASP A 981 -21.08 3.59 36.40
C ASP A 981 -21.17 2.18 35.80
N PRO A 982 -21.94 1.24 36.38
CA PRO A 982 -22.10 -0.10 35.86
C PRO A 982 -22.52 -0.16 34.38
N ALA A 983 -23.30 0.83 33.89
CA ALA A 983 -23.69 0.90 32.49
C ALA A 983 -22.49 1.18 31.56
N LEU A 984 -21.54 2.02 31.99
CA LEU A 984 -20.31 2.28 31.24
C LEU A 984 -19.37 1.07 31.27
N VAL A 985 -19.31 0.33 32.38
CA VAL A 985 -18.54 -0.93 32.46
C VAL A 985 -19.13 -1.98 31.51
N ALA A 986 -20.46 -2.11 31.44
CA ALA A 986 -21.12 -3.01 30.49
C ALA A 986 -20.85 -2.60 29.04
N LYS A 987 -21.00 -1.30 28.73
CA LYS A 987 -20.70 -0.75 27.40
C LYS A 987 -19.24 -0.95 27.01
N ALA A 988 -18.30 -0.78 27.93
CA ALA A 988 -16.87 -1.03 27.69
C ALA A 988 -16.61 -2.48 27.26
N ALA A 989 -17.29 -3.45 27.88
CA ALA A 989 -17.18 -4.86 27.51
C ALA A 989 -17.75 -5.15 26.10
N GLU A 990 -18.84 -4.48 25.71
CA GLU A 990 -19.39 -4.56 24.35
C GLU A 990 -18.47 -3.91 23.31
N ASP A 991 -17.92 -2.73 23.63
CA ASP A 991 -17.01 -2.01 22.73
C ASP A 991 -15.71 -2.78 22.52
N LEU A 992 -15.19 -3.45 23.56
CA LEU A 992 -14.05 -4.36 23.43
C LEU A 992 -14.38 -5.52 22.48
N LYS A 993 -15.55 -6.16 22.60
CA LYS A 993 -15.97 -7.22 21.67
C LYS A 993 -16.07 -6.75 20.22
N LYS A 994 -16.49 -5.51 19.98
CA LYS A 994 -16.57 -4.93 18.62
C LYS A 994 -15.19 -4.67 18.01
N ARG A 995 -14.15 -4.47 18.82
CA ARG A 995 -12.78 -4.25 18.35
C ARG A 995 -12.06 -5.54 17.95
N GLY A 996 -12.60 -6.71 18.29
CA GLY A 996 -11.94 -8.02 18.16
C GLY A 996 -11.00 -8.27 19.32
#